data_AF-A0A7S1YPV7-F1
#
_entry.id   AF-A0A7S1YPV7-F1
#
_cell.length_a   1.000
_cell.length_b   1.000
_cell.length_c   1.000
_cell.angle_alpha   90.00
_cell.angle_beta   90.00
_cell.angle_gamma   90.00
#
_symmetry.space_group_name_H-M   'P 1'
#
loop_
_entity.id
_entity.type
_entity.pdbx_description
1 polymer ?
#
loop_
_entity_poly.entity_id
_entity_poly.type
_entity_poly.pdbx_seq_one_letter_code
_entity_poly.pdbx_strand_id
1 'polypeptide(L)'
;GGSIEVEHVIGCSAAGILGSNPVDDASSQQQKEDGKECIPVETEALPGVCVTLAVLPDVQLKTFHVMGDDIPEDLGMVSSDDWKNNVGLGNFDNGVDDEVFMLFPSPSFQNKVDKFLGGLSYAFPTSTTFGGVASTVSSLSRARLFRYSSINVGGTGQPETLTDGCVGAVLKGDIQVKVMVSQGAKPVGGIYRVVSGEGSTVGAIVLDEAATEEAQEGDEYVDDGEDDDDDEEVEEEDEKKRKNAEMAAAYAKARIPKPILAEANFIMRTLSDDDQAFMRRALLIGLERGGAMGRTPNELLRLAQGEGHRFTVHQVASAGMKDGSVTLPLGSVDIERGQRLRFFVRDGGFAKREVDALWMGYKKTCLQDLMMDGGDDDGESSTFTPSACMVMPTMDRGAKLFGTSKSGSKGYESSAVATFLPTVPSISGFYSNAVLGKLDENSANGELMVHGSSSCYAIFGSKTKRPVYSPRNAAIQKANDDLQKQKEEAELKALDDENTKRTLLTKTQTTSGSAPRSEDGELIIKRREVHSGRAISVSTVEWSVAEKTAVPTSALEGFMWDKEAEVDRFRERVPLPNLLSQVKVSMMDPGSSKPRDWIGPILQSADAANGKFVIIPECKRMEPTMGSLRKRYNIPKLVKQFTQAGAPAISINCDGVLFGGTLEDITAAREAASSAAVAMSTEDGVIAPPVLASDLILYPYQLYKLRLAGADAISLVAGSLSNKDLLYLTKIAKSLQLQVVISVSTKVQIQKVMNSLDKGSFAALSVTNRDMETFGFDENGSQAISLLESSELAELKETHGDDLPVFAEGRVGLINHEGDSSAYIQKLKEAGAFGAFVGSGLAKKKEGMDESILKILVEE
;
A
#
# COMPACT_ATOMS: atom_id res chain seq x y z
N GLY A 1 16.63 -13.42 10.43
CA GLY A 1 15.82 -13.33 9.20
C GLY A 1 15.78 -14.68 8.55
N GLY A 2 14.62 -15.34 8.57
CA GLY A 2 14.40 -16.52 7.73
C GLY A 2 14.21 -16.07 6.27
N SER A 3 14.82 -16.76 5.32
CA SER A 3 14.34 -16.74 3.93
C SER A 3 12.99 -17.44 3.90
N ILE A 4 11.96 -16.78 3.39
CA ILE A 4 10.71 -17.46 3.02
C ILE A 4 11.01 -18.14 1.69
N GLU A 5 11.11 -19.46 1.71
CA GLU A 5 11.24 -20.27 0.50
C GLU A 5 9.84 -20.39 -0.13
N VAL A 6 9.72 -20.00 -1.40
CA VAL A 6 8.45 -20.12 -2.13
C VAL A 6 8.39 -21.52 -2.71
N GLU A 7 7.55 -22.36 -2.13
CA GLU A 7 7.41 -23.76 -2.56
C GLU A 7 6.62 -23.91 -3.86
N HIS A 8 5.59 -23.08 -4.06
CA HIS A 8 4.69 -23.19 -5.20
C HIS A 8 4.37 -21.83 -5.80
N VAL A 9 4.26 -21.78 -7.13
CA VAL A 9 3.71 -20.63 -7.87
C VAL A 9 2.70 -21.15 -8.88
N ILE A 10 1.53 -20.53 -8.93
CA ILE A 10 0.55 -20.70 -10.00
C ILE A 10 0.06 -19.33 -10.46
N GLY A 11 -0.30 -19.20 -11.73
CA GLY A 11 -0.86 -17.95 -12.24
C GLY A 11 -1.23 -18.01 -13.70
N CYS A 12 -1.79 -16.91 -14.22
CA CYS A 12 -2.11 -16.77 -15.63
C CYS A 12 -1.96 -15.32 -16.10
N SER A 13 -1.92 -15.13 -17.42
CA SER A 13 -2.10 -13.81 -18.03
C SER A 13 -3.57 -13.41 -18.06
N ALA A 14 -3.84 -12.12 -17.94
CA ALA A 14 -5.17 -11.56 -18.02
C ALA A 14 -5.17 -10.22 -18.78
N ALA A 15 -6.34 -9.82 -19.30
CA ALA A 15 -6.55 -8.52 -19.93
C ALA A 15 -6.60 -7.35 -18.93
N GLY A 16 -6.80 -7.67 -17.65
CA GLY A 16 -6.76 -6.75 -16.53
C GLY A 16 -6.46 -7.50 -15.24
N ILE A 17 -5.90 -6.79 -14.26
CA ILE A 17 -5.53 -7.34 -12.95
C ILE A 17 -6.12 -6.50 -11.81
N LEU A 18 -6.34 -7.16 -10.67
CA LEU A 18 -6.80 -6.55 -9.43
C LEU A 18 -5.77 -6.79 -8.33
N GLY A 19 -5.39 -5.74 -7.63
CA GLY A 19 -4.59 -5.79 -6.40
C GLY A 19 -5.18 -4.88 -5.33
N SER A 20 -4.45 -4.62 -4.26
CA SER A 20 -4.90 -3.68 -3.22
C SER A 20 -3.76 -2.88 -2.60
N ASN A 21 -4.04 -1.63 -2.23
CA ASN A 21 -3.14 -0.76 -1.50
C ASN A 21 -3.60 -0.62 -0.04
N PRO A 22 -2.70 -0.60 0.95
CA PRO A 22 -3.07 -0.32 2.33
C PRO A 22 -3.67 1.08 2.50
N VAL A 23 -4.69 1.21 3.34
CA VAL A 23 -5.26 2.50 3.78
C VAL A 23 -4.28 3.16 4.74
N ASP A 24 -3.81 4.35 4.40
CA ASP A 24 -2.95 5.17 5.25
C ASP A 24 -3.80 6.08 6.15
N ASP A 25 -4.55 5.52 7.11
CA ASP A 25 -5.21 6.32 8.16
C ASP A 25 -4.43 6.26 9.49
N ALA A 26 -4.09 7.44 9.99
CA ALA A 26 -3.08 7.65 11.03
C ALA A 26 -3.64 7.94 12.43
N SER A 27 -4.90 7.57 12.73
CA SER A 27 -5.57 8.02 13.97
C SER A 27 -5.88 6.95 15.03
N SER A 28 -5.79 5.65 14.75
CA SER A 28 -6.25 4.60 15.68
C SER A 28 -5.16 3.57 15.98
N GLN A 29 -4.68 3.51 17.24
CA GLN A 29 -3.74 2.48 17.69
C GLN A 29 -4.32 1.05 17.63
N GLN A 30 -5.65 0.90 17.64
CA GLN A 30 -6.36 -0.38 17.52
C GLN A 30 -6.25 -1.04 16.13
N GLN A 31 -6.00 -0.29 15.05
CA GLN A 31 -5.87 -0.83 13.69
C GLN A 31 -4.51 -1.51 13.41
N LYS A 32 -3.56 -1.48 14.36
CA LYS A 32 -2.24 -2.11 14.18
C LYS A 32 -2.24 -3.63 14.42
N GLU A 33 -3.28 -4.17 15.07
CA GLU A 33 -3.33 -5.57 15.49
C GLU A 33 -4.04 -6.49 14.46
N ASP A 34 -5.00 -5.98 13.68
CA ASP A 34 -5.84 -6.80 12.76
C ASP A 34 -5.45 -6.76 11.27
N GLY A 35 -4.27 -6.19 10.94
CA GLY A 35 -3.87 -5.98 9.54
C GLY A 35 -4.39 -4.65 8.98
N LYS A 36 -3.69 -4.08 7.99
CA LYS A 36 -4.10 -2.80 7.40
C LYS A 36 -5.26 -3.03 6.44
N GLU A 37 -6.38 -2.35 6.66
CA GLU A 37 -7.46 -2.24 5.68
C GLU A 37 -6.87 -1.88 4.31
N CYS A 38 -7.43 -2.45 3.24
CA CYS A 38 -6.87 -2.37 1.91
C CYS A 38 -7.92 -1.84 0.91
N ILE A 39 -7.51 -0.88 0.08
CA ILE A 39 -8.31 -0.35 -1.02
C ILE A 39 -7.94 -1.10 -2.30
N PRO A 40 -8.90 -1.72 -2.98
CA PRO A 40 -8.63 -2.40 -4.25
C PRO A 40 -8.19 -1.41 -5.32
N VAL A 41 -7.29 -1.88 -6.19
CA VAL A 41 -6.76 -1.17 -7.35
C VAL A 41 -6.92 -2.05 -8.57
N GLU A 42 -7.47 -1.49 -9.63
CA GLU A 42 -7.70 -2.15 -10.90
C GLU A 42 -6.82 -1.57 -12.00
N THR A 43 -6.31 -2.43 -12.86
CA THR A 43 -5.56 -2.02 -14.05
C THR A 43 -6.00 -2.87 -15.23
N GLU A 44 -6.75 -2.26 -16.14
CA GLU A 44 -7.19 -2.84 -17.41
C GLU A 44 -6.41 -2.22 -18.58
N ALA A 45 -6.10 -3.02 -19.61
CA ALA A 45 -5.48 -2.57 -20.86
C ALA A 45 -4.12 -1.82 -20.73
N LEU A 46 -3.49 -1.86 -19.56
CA LEU A 46 -2.14 -1.37 -19.29
C LEU A 46 -1.27 -2.52 -18.74
N PRO A 47 0.05 -2.50 -18.94
CA PRO A 47 0.94 -3.46 -18.33
C PRO A 47 0.86 -3.38 -16.80
N GLY A 48 0.68 -4.53 -16.16
CA GLY A 48 0.64 -4.63 -14.71
C GLY A 48 0.95 -6.05 -14.25
N VAL A 49 1.38 -6.19 -13.00
CA VAL A 49 1.58 -7.48 -12.34
C VAL A 49 0.90 -7.43 -10.98
N CYS A 50 0.02 -8.40 -10.71
CA CYS A 50 -0.50 -8.65 -9.37
C CYS A 50 0.19 -9.89 -8.81
N VAL A 51 0.75 -9.78 -7.61
CA VAL A 51 1.40 -10.90 -6.91
C VAL A 51 0.72 -11.07 -5.57
N THR A 52 0.13 -12.24 -5.35
CA THR A 52 -0.45 -12.64 -4.07
C THR A 52 0.48 -13.64 -3.41
N LEU A 53 0.99 -13.28 -2.23
CA LEU A 53 1.78 -14.19 -1.39
C LEU A 53 0.90 -14.68 -0.24
N ALA A 54 0.74 -15.99 -0.14
CA ALA A 54 0.00 -16.64 0.93
C ALA A 54 0.93 -17.57 1.72
N VAL A 55 0.79 -17.54 3.05
CA VAL A 55 1.39 -18.54 3.95
C VAL A 55 0.22 -19.29 4.56
N LEU A 56 0.11 -20.57 4.23
CA LEU A 56 -1.02 -21.43 4.61
C LEU A 56 -0.50 -22.52 5.57
N PRO A 57 -0.37 -22.23 6.88
CA PRO A 57 0.06 -23.23 7.85
C PRO A 57 -0.98 -24.35 7.93
N ASP A 58 -0.54 -25.59 8.15
CA ASP A 58 -1.42 -26.75 8.28
C ASP A 58 -2.32 -27.02 7.04
N VAL A 59 -1.95 -26.45 5.87
CA VAL A 59 -2.58 -26.70 4.58
C VAL A 59 -1.60 -27.42 3.67
N GLN A 60 -1.99 -28.60 3.19
CA GLN A 60 -1.31 -29.32 2.13
C GLN A 60 -1.71 -28.70 0.78
N LEU A 61 -0.71 -28.38 -0.04
CA LEU A 61 -0.90 -27.79 -1.36
C LEU A 61 -0.23 -28.67 -2.40
N LYS A 62 -0.94 -28.98 -3.48
CA LYS A 62 -0.37 -29.62 -4.67
C LYS A 62 -0.77 -28.87 -5.92
N THR A 63 0.21 -28.48 -6.74
CA THR A 63 -0.03 -27.86 -8.04
C THR A 63 -0.06 -28.91 -9.15
N PHE A 64 -0.98 -28.77 -10.09
CA PHE A 64 -1.14 -29.68 -11.22
C PHE A 64 -1.36 -28.90 -12.52
N HIS A 65 -1.10 -29.59 -13.63
CA HIS A 65 -1.41 -29.12 -14.98
C HIS A 65 -2.06 -30.28 -15.71
N VAL A 66 -3.22 -30.03 -16.30
CA VAL A 66 -4.02 -31.02 -17.03
C VAL A 66 -4.26 -30.56 -18.46
N MET A 67 -4.03 -31.45 -19.43
CA MET A 67 -4.35 -31.23 -20.83
C MET A 67 -5.71 -31.86 -21.16
N GLY A 68 -6.36 -31.39 -22.23
CA GLY A 68 -7.69 -31.87 -22.60
C GLY A 68 -7.74 -33.36 -22.94
N ASP A 69 -6.61 -33.93 -23.36
CA ASP A 69 -6.44 -35.36 -23.68
C ASP A 69 -6.24 -36.23 -22.45
N ASP A 70 -5.89 -35.63 -21.30
CA ASP A 70 -5.72 -36.34 -20.03
C ASP A 70 -7.06 -36.63 -19.35
N ILE A 71 -8.15 -35.99 -19.79
CA ILE A 71 -9.49 -36.17 -19.23
C ILE A 71 -10.16 -37.37 -19.93
N PRO A 72 -10.49 -38.45 -19.20
CA PRO A 72 -11.20 -39.59 -19.78
C PRO A 72 -12.55 -39.18 -20.37
N GLU A 73 -12.91 -39.76 -21.53
CA GLU A 73 -14.15 -39.42 -22.23
C GLU A 73 -15.41 -39.98 -21.56
N ASP A 74 -15.28 -41.10 -20.83
CA ASP A 74 -16.38 -41.80 -20.17
C ASP A 74 -16.10 -41.95 -18.66
N LEU A 75 -16.70 -41.07 -17.86
CA LEU A 75 -16.58 -41.06 -16.39
C LEU A 75 -17.18 -42.33 -15.74
N GLY A 76 -18.05 -43.07 -16.44
CA GLY A 76 -18.67 -44.28 -15.92
C GLY A 76 -17.79 -45.54 -16.00
N MET A 77 -16.70 -45.48 -16.76
CA MET A 77 -15.83 -46.64 -17.05
C MET A 77 -14.45 -46.56 -16.39
N VAL A 78 -14.13 -45.44 -15.72
CA VAL A 78 -12.84 -45.20 -15.06
C VAL A 78 -13.07 -45.06 -13.56
N SER A 79 -12.24 -45.72 -12.74
CA SER A 79 -12.33 -45.57 -11.29
C SER A 79 -11.94 -44.15 -10.85
N SER A 80 -12.44 -43.70 -9.69
CA SER A 80 -12.08 -42.38 -9.13
C SER A 80 -10.55 -42.22 -8.99
N ASP A 81 -9.84 -43.27 -8.57
CA ASP A 81 -8.38 -43.24 -8.40
C ASP A 81 -7.64 -43.17 -9.73
N ASP A 82 -8.09 -43.92 -10.75
CA ASP A 82 -7.50 -43.86 -12.09
C ASP A 82 -7.73 -42.48 -12.74
N TRP A 83 -8.91 -41.90 -12.53
CA TRP A 83 -9.21 -40.55 -12.99
C TRP A 83 -8.29 -39.53 -12.32
N LYS A 84 -8.13 -39.60 -10.98
CA LYS A 84 -7.20 -38.75 -10.21
C LYS A 84 -5.76 -38.87 -10.71
N ASN A 85 -5.30 -40.09 -11.02
CA ASN A 85 -3.96 -40.31 -11.54
C ASN A 85 -3.75 -39.65 -12.91
N ASN A 86 -4.72 -39.75 -13.81
CA ASN A 86 -4.63 -39.16 -15.16
C ASN A 86 -4.53 -37.63 -15.13
N VAL A 87 -5.23 -36.98 -14.20
CA VAL A 87 -5.19 -35.50 -14.07
C VAL A 87 -4.09 -35.00 -13.13
N GLY A 88 -3.17 -35.88 -12.72
CA GLY A 88 -2.03 -35.52 -11.85
C GLY A 88 -2.38 -35.33 -10.37
N LEU A 89 -3.60 -35.70 -9.96
CA LEU A 89 -4.11 -35.64 -8.59
C LEU A 89 -3.95 -36.95 -7.80
N GLY A 90 -3.31 -37.96 -8.39
CA GLY A 90 -2.98 -39.23 -7.74
C GLY A 90 -2.32 -39.07 -6.37
N ASN A 91 -2.70 -39.91 -5.41
CA ASN A 91 -2.21 -39.95 -4.03
C ASN A 91 -2.48 -38.70 -3.17
N PHE A 92 -3.31 -37.75 -3.64
CA PHE A 92 -3.73 -36.59 -2.82
C PHE A 92 -4.95 -36.89 -1.93
N ASP A 93 -5.50 -38.10 -2.04
CA ASP A 93 -6.70 -38.55 -1.31
C ASP A 93 -6.40 -39.72 -0.37
N ASN A 94 -6.84 -39.60 0.87
CA ASN A 94 -6.87 -40.65 1.91
C ASN A 94 -7.82 -40.28 3.08
N GLY A 95 -8.76 -39.33 2.92
CA GLY A 95 -9.50 -38.77 4.07
C GLY A 95 -10.87 -38.15 3.75
N VAL A 96 -11.60 -37.76 4.81
CA VAL A 96 -13.00 -37.31 4.80
C VAL A 96 -13.13 -35.76 4.74
N ASP A 97 -12.05 -35.04 4.44
CA ASP A 97 -12.01 -33.57 4.52
C ASP A 97 -12.39 -32.89 3.20
N ASP A 98 -13.05 -31.73 3.25
CA ASP A 98 -13.36 -30.91 2.06
C ASP A 98 -12.10 -30.32 1.41
N GLU A 99 -11.80 -30.72 0.17
CA GLU A 99 -10.75 -30.12 -0.65
C GLU A 99 -11.18 -28.80 -1.31
N VAL A 100 -10.23 -27.89 -1.50
CA VAL A 100 -10.44 -26.64 -2.24
C VAL A 100 -9.60 -26.64 -3.52
N PHE A 101 -10.25 -26.47 -4.67
CA PHE A 101 -9.61 -26.39 -5.97
C PHE A 101 -9.61 -24.96 -6.52
N MET A 102 -8.41 -24.49 -6.87
CA MET A 102 -8.21 -23.22 -7.57
C MET A 102 -7.76 -23.50 -9.00
N LEU A 103 -8.55 -23.05 -9.99
CA LEU A 103 -8.35 -23.43 -11.40
C LEU A 103 -8.13 -22.22 -12.32
N PHE A 104 -7.11 -22.31 -13.18
CA PHE A 104 -6.79 -21.35 -14.24
C PHE A 104 -6.74 -22.05 -15.61
N PRO A 105 -7.90 -22.33 -16.24
CA PRO A 105 -7.93 -22.88 -17.58
C PRO A 105 -7.50 -21.85 -18.62
N SER A 106 -6.79 -22.32 -19.65
CA SER A 106 -6.53 -21.52 -20.85
C SER A 106 -7.81 -21.37 -21.71
N PRO A 107 -7.90 -20.36 -22.59
CA PRO A 107 -9.02 -20.22 -23.53
C PRO A 107 -9.25 -21.46 -24.40
N SER A 108 -8.18 -22.18 -24.77
CA SER A 108 -8.25 -23.40 -25.58
C SER A 108 -8.86 -24.58 -24.80
N PHE A 109 -8.65 -24.61 -23.48
CA PHE A 109 -9.18 -25.65 -22.60
C PHE A 109 -10.66 -25.43 -22.23
N GLN A 110 -11.23 -24.26 -22.54
CA GLN A 110 -12.61 -23.88 -22.17
C GLN A 110 -13.66 -24.95 -22.51
N ASN A 111 -13.58 -25.58 -23.69
CA ASN A 111 -14.55 -26.62 -24.12
C ASN A 111 -14.41 -27.96 -23.37
N LYS A 112 -13.37 -28.10 -22.54
CA LYS A 112 -13.09 -29.29 -21.73
C LYS A 112 -13.32 -29.04 -20.24
N VAL A 113 -13.56 -27.79 -19.83
CA VAL A 113 -13.75 -27.39 -18.44
C VAL A 113 -14.94 -28.11 -17.81
N ASP A 114 -16.10 -28.14 -18.47
CA ASP A 114 -17.29 -28.77 -17.89
C ASP A 114 -17.10 -30.28 -17.67
N LYS A 115 -16.42 -30.96 -18.60
CA LYS A 115 -16.03 -32.37 -18.42
C LYS A 115 -15.05 -32.55 -17.27
N PHE A 116 -14.08 -31.65 -17.13
CA PHE A 116 -13.12 -31.67 -16.04
C PHE A 116 -13.80 -31.43 -14.68
N LEU A 117 -14.70 -30.45 -14.58
CA LEU A 117 -15.49 -30.16 -13.38
C LEU A 117 -16.43 -31.33 -13.03
N GLY A 118 -17.03 -31.97 -14.02
CA GLY A 118 -17.84 -33.18 -13.82
C GLY A 118 -17.01 -34.34 -13.26
N GLY A 119 -15.80 -34.56 -13.80
CA GLY A 119 -14.87 -35.54 -13.26
C GLY A 119 -14.34 -35.18 -11.86
N LEU A 120 -14.13 -33.89 -11.59
CA LEU A 120 -13.75 -33.39 -10.27
C LEU A 120 -14.85 -33.63 -9.24
N SER A 121 -16.11 -33.32 -9.59
CA SER A 121 -17.29 -33.57 -8.76
C SER A 121 -17.51 -35.07 -8.51
N TYR A 122 -17.19 -35.91 -9.49
CA TYR A 122 -17.21 -37.38 -9.34
C TYR A 122 -16.10 -37.87 -8.38
N ALA A 123 -14.90 -37.35 -8.53
CA ALA A 123 -13.72 -37.78 -7.78
C ALA A 123 -13.64 -37.20 -6.35
N PHE A 124 -14.18 -35.99 -6.16
CA PHE A 124 -14.16 -35.16 -4.95
C PHE A 124 -15.52 -34.49 -4.72
N PRO A 125 -16.54 -35.24 -4.28
CA PRO A 125 -17.94 -34.76 -4.24
C PRO A 125 -18.21 -33.65 -3.23
N THR A 126 -17.36 -33.49 -2.21
CA THR A 126 -17.49 -32.45 -1.18
C THR A 126 -16.55 -31.26 -1.42
N SER A 127 -15.84 -31.25 -2.54
CA SER A 127 -14.86 -30.21 -2.83
C SER A 127 -15.51 -28.87 -3.19
N THR A 128 -14.74 -27.81 -2.99
CA THR A 128 -15.09 -26.45 -3.40
C THR A 128 -14.13 -25.95 -4.46
N THR A 129 -14.63 -25.59 -5.63
CA THR A 129 -13.84 -25.07 -6.73
C THR A 129 -14.20 -23.65 -7.06
N PHE A 130 -13.16 -22.89 -7.36
CA PHE A 130 -13.28 -21.56 -7.93
C PHE A 130 -12.16 -21.32 -8.94
N GLY A 131 -12.37 -20.34 -9.81
CA GLY A 131 -11.36 -19.98 -10.77
C GLY A 131 -11.87 -19.08 -11.87
N GLY A 132 -10.98 -18.83 -12.84
CA GLY A 132 -11.28 -17.99 -13.98
C GLY A 132 -10.48 -18.42 -15.18
N VAL A 133 -11.14 -18.44 -16.35
CA VAL A 133 -10.48 -18.69 -17.62
C VAL A 133 -9.53 -17.54 -17.93
N ALA A 134 -8.25 -17.85 -18.15
CA ALA A 134 -7.23 -16.86 -18.49
C ALA A 134 -7.65 -16.03 -19.70
N SER A 135 -7.31 -14.74 -19.72
CA SER A 135 -7.78 -13.80 -20.73
C SER A 135 -6.64 -13.00 -21.35
N THR A 136 -6.91 -12.31 -22.45
CA THR A 136 -5.96 -11.38 -23.07
C THR A 136 -6.69 -10.19 -23.68
N VAL A 137 -5.98 -9.07 -23.87
CA VAL A 137 -6.54 -7.84 -24.45
C VAL A 137 -6.89 -7.96 -25.94
N SER A 138 -6.35 -8.96 -26.64
CA SER A 138 -6.53 -9.13 -28.08
C SER A 138 -6.75 -10.60 -28.44
N SER A 139 -7.65 -10.85 -29.39
CA SER A 139 -7.85 -12.20 -29.95
C SER A 139 -6.61 -12.76 -30.67
N LEU A 140 -5.62 -11.92 -30.99
CA LEU A 140 -4.34 -12.32 -31.58
C LEU A 140 -3.30 -12.74 -30.54
N SER A 141 -3.49 -12.40 -29.26
CA SER A 141 -2.57 -12.79 -28.18
C SER A 141 -2.96 -14.13 -27.57
N ARG A 142 -1.95 -14.97 -27.29
CA ARG A 142 -2.16 -16.23 -26.57
C ARG A 142 -2.00 -16.02 -25.07
N ALA A 143 -2.99 -16.47 -24.32
CA ALA A 143 -2.89 -16.51 -22.86
C ALA A 143 -1.74 -17.42 -22.44
N ARG A 144 -1.12 -17.10 -21.30
CA ARG A 144 -0.04 -17.87 -20.68
C ARG A 144 -0.47 -18.31 -19.30
N LEU A 145 -0.10 -19.53 -18.94
CA LEU A 145 -0.25 -20.08 -17.60
C LEU A 145 1.14 -20.27 -16.99
N PHE A 146 1.26 -20.10 -15.68
CA PHE A 146 2.51 -20.19 -14.95
C PHE A 146 2.38 -21.25 -13.87
N ARG A 147 3.38 -22.10 -13.73
CA ARG A 147 3.46 -23.12 -12.68
C ARG A 147 4.90 -23.30 -12.20
N TYR A 148 5.07 -23.46 -10.90
CA TYR A 148 6.33 -23.85 -10.27
C TYR A 148 6.04 -24.66 -9.00
N SER A 149 6.89 -25.64 -8.72
CA SER A 149 6.86 -26.45 -7.49
C SER A 149 8.29 -26.89 -7.13
N SER A 150 8.73 -26.61 -5.89
CA SER A 150 10.04 -27.06 -5.39
C SER A 150 10.07 -28.55 -5.03
N ILE A 151 8.91 -29.18 -4.86
CA ILE A 151 8.74 -30.53 -4.27
C ILE A 151 8.80 -31.67 -5.31
N ASN A 152 8.97 -31.36 -6.61
CA ASN A 152 9.04 -32.42 -7.63
C ASN A 152 10.31 -33.27 -7.48
N VAL A 153 10.12 -34.47 -6.92
CA VAL A 153 11.10 -35.55 -6.80
C VAL A 153 11.58 -35.96 -8.20
N GLY A 154 12.80 -35.55 -8.58
CA GLY A 154 13.53 -36.14 -9.72
C GLY A 154 14.03 -35.19 -10.81
N GLY A 155 13.82 -33.88 -10.72
CA GLY A 155 14.41 -32.92 -11.65
C GLY A 155 14.45 -31.53 -11.02
N THR A 156 15.50 -30.77 -11.26
CA THR A 156 15.59 -29.36 -10.85
C THR A 156 14.31 -28.63 -11.24
N GLY A 157 13.46 -28.26 -10.28
CA GLY A 157 12.16 -27.62 -10.55
C GLY A 157 12.37 -26.35 -11.37
N GLN A 158 12.12 -26.42 -12.68
CA GLN A 158 12.20 -25.26 -13.55
C GLN A 158 10.83 -24.60 -13.59
N PRO A 159 10.75 -23.26 -13.54
CA PRO A 159 9.48 -22.56 -13.72
C PRO A 159 8.91 -22.87 -15.11
N GLU A 160 7.67 -23.34 -15.15
CA GLU A 160 6.95 -23.71 -16.38
C GLU A 160 6.09 -22.54 -16.85
N THR A 161 6.23 -22.19 -18.13
CA THR A 161 5.31 -21.28 -18.83
C THR A 161 4.55 -22.07 -19.89
N LEU A 162 3.26 -22.24 -19.68
CA LEU A 162 2.39 -23.10 -20.47
C LEU A 162 1.45 -22.25 -21.34
N THR A 163 1.03 -22.77 -22.49
CA THR A 163 0.14 -22.07 -23.44
C THR A 163 -1.26 -22.66 -23.52
N ASP A 164 -1.47 -23.84 -22.96
CA ASP A 164 -2.69 -24.63 -23.11
C ASP A 164 -2.89 -25.52 -21.86
N GLY A 165 -4.07 -26.11 -21.73
CA GLY A 165 -4.50 -26.89 -20.58
C GLY A 165 -5.10 -26.04 -19.46
N CYS A 166 -5.19 -26.64 -18.27
CA CYS A 166 -5.59 -25.99 -17.04
C CYS A 166 -4.52 -26.16 -15.98
N VAL A 167 -4.02 -25.05 -15.44
CA VAL A 167 -3.15 -25.05 -14.26
C VAL A 167 -4.03 -24.89 -13.03
N GLY A 168 -3.81 -25.69 -12.01
CA GLY A 168 -4.55 -25.57 -10.76
C GLY A 168 -3.72 -25.88 -9.53
N ALA A 169 -4.28 -25.53 -8.37
CA ALA A 169 -3.82 -25.98 -7.08
C ALA A 169 -4.97 -26.63 -6.33
N VAL A 170 -4.69 -27.74 -5.67
CA VAL A 170 -5.57 -28.35 -4.68
C VAL A 170 -5.03 -28.07 -3.29
N LEU A 171 -5.92 -27.68 -2.39
CA LEU A 171 -5.64 -27.28 -1.02
C LEU A 171 -6.45 -28.16 -0.07
N LYS A 172 -5.81 -28.68 0.97
CA LYS A 172 -6.43 -29.54 1.98
C LYS A 172 -5.88 -29.23 3.37
N GLY A 173 -6.72 -29.23 4.40
CA GLY A 173 -6.32 -28.96 5.79
C GLY A 173 -7.09 -27.80 6.38
N ASP A 174 -6.40 -26.92 7.12
CA ASP A 174 -7.02 -25.77 7.79
C ASP A 174 -7.32 -24.60 6.84
N ILE A 175 -8.20 -24.85 5.87
CA ILE A 175 -8.64 -23.86 4.89
C ILE A 175 -10.13 -23.99 4.62
N GLN A 176 -10.81 -22.85 4.55
CA GLN A 176 -12.20 -22.76 4.14
C GLN A 176 -12.34 -21.63 3.11
N VAL A 177 -13.02 -21.89 2.01
CA VAL A 177 -13.27 -20.88 0.97
C VAL A 177 -14.75 -20.77 0.70
N LYS A 178 -15.33 -19.59 0.91
CA LYS A 178 -16.70 -19.27 0.49
C LYS A 178 -16.65 -18.67 -0.92
N VAL A 179 -17.30 -19.31 -1.88
CA VAL A 179 -17.33 -18.90 -3.30
C VAL A 179 -18.70 -18.31 -3.62
N MET A 180 -18.72 -17.11 -4.19
CA MET A 180 -19.95 -16.44 -4.62
C MET A 180 -19.86 -16.04 -6.08
N VAL A 181 -20.89 -16.34 -6.86
CA VAL A 181 -20.94 -16.04 -8.31
C VAL A 181 -22.18 -15.20 -8.64
N SER A 182 -21.99 -14.11 -9.39
CA SER A 182 -23.07 -13.31 -9.99
C SER A 182 -23.02 -13.41 -11.52
N GLN A 183 -24.18 -13.41 -12.19
CA GLN A 183 -24.25 -13.56 -13.67
C GLN A 183 -24.40 -12.23 -14.42
N GLY A 184 -24.86 -11.16 -13.75
CA GLY A 184 -24.94 -9.79 -14.25
C GLY A 184 -25.80 -9.60 -15.49
N ALA A 185 -26.81 -10.45 -15.70
CA ALA A 185 -27.58 -10.52 -16.94
C ALA A 185 -29.06 -10.23 -16.69
N LYS A 186 -29.58 -9.18 -17.34
CA LYS A 186 -30.98 -8.75 -17.23
C LYS A 186 -31.86 -9.61 -18.14
N PRO A 187 -32.93 -10.25 -17.63
CA PRO A 187 -33.85 -11.01 -18.46
C PRO A 187 -34.64 -10.10 -19.40
N VAL A 188 -34.83 -10.53 -20.65
CA VAL A 188 -35.65 -9.82 -21.65
C VAL A 188 -36.59 -10.76 -22.39
N GLY A 189 -37.73 -10.23 -22.80
CA GLY A 189 -38.78 -11.01 -23.45
C GLY A 189 -39.44 -12.02 -22.52
N GLY A 190 -40.25 -12.90 -23.12
CA GLY A 190 -40.97 -13.95 -22.42
C GLY A 190 -40.13 -15.19 -22.10
N ILE A 191 -40.74 -16.16 -21.44
CA ILE A 191 -40.15 -17.47 -21.21
C ILE A 191 -40.60 -18.39 -22.33
N TYR A 192 -39.65 -19.10 -22.94
CA TYR A 192 -39.89 -19.99 -24.07
C TYR A 192 -39.59 -21.43 -23.70
N ARG A 193 -40.18 -22.36 -24.45
CA ARG A 193 -39.92 -23.79 -24.36
C ARG A 193 -39.23 -24.27 -25.62
N VAL A 194 -38.17 -25.08 -25.46
CA VAL A 194 -37.46 -25.68 -26.59
C VAL A 194 -38.32 -26.75 -27.26
N VAL A 195 -38.62 -26.56 -28.54
CA VAL A 195 -39.46 -27.49 -29.33
C VAL A 195 -38.60 -28.44 -30.16
N SER A 196 -37.44 -27.97 -30.63
CA SER A 196 -36.45 -28.77 -31.35
C SER A 196 -35.04 -28.30 -31.03
N GLY A 197 -34.13 -29.24 -30.77
CA GLY A 197 -32.71 -29.01 -30.52
C GLY A 197 -31.96 -30.34 -30.51
N GLU A 198 -30.65 -30.30 -30.73
CA GLU A 198 -29.75 -31.46 -30.73
C GLU A 198 -28.37 -31.04 -30.21
N GLY A 199 -27.81 -31.81 -29.27
CA GLY A 199 -26.57 -31.45 -28.58
C GLY A 199 -26.68 -30.06 -27.96
N SER A 200 -25.71 -29.18 -28.22
CA SER A 200 -25.71 -27.79 -27.75
C SER A 200 -26.48 -26.80 -28.65
N THR A 201 -27.24 -27.29 -29.64
CA THR A 201 -27.93 -26.44 -30.62
C THR A 201 -29.43 -26.39 -30.39
N VAL A 202 -29.96 -25.17 -30.27
CA VAL A 202 -31.40 -24.89 -30.18
C VAL A 202 -31.91 -24.51 -31.58
N GLY A 203 -32.87 -25.28 -32.09
CA GLY A 203 -33.47 -25.05 -33.41
C GLY A 203 -34.70 -24.15 -33.38
N ALA A 204 -35.70 -24.52 -32.57
CA ALA A 204 -36.97 -23.81 -32.51
C ALA A 204 -37.55 -23.74 -31.10
N ILE A 205 -38.24 -22.64 -30.83
CA ILE A 205 -38.80 -22.30 -29.52
C ILE A 205 -40.26 -21.85 -29.65
N VAL A 206 -41.02 -22.01 -28.57
CA VAL A 206 -42.41 -21.53 -28.47
C VAL A 206 -42.61 -20.81 -27.13
N LEU A 207 -43.40 -19.73 -27.10
CA LEU A 207 -43.67 -18.98 -25.89
C LEU A 207 -44.45 -19.84 -24.86
N ASP A 208 -44.00 -19.87 -23.61
CA ASP A 208 -44.67 -20.47 -22.46
C ASP A 208 -45.44 -19.36 -21.72
N GLU A 209 -46.69 -19.12 -22.12
CA GLU A 209 -47.55 -18.03 -21.61
C GLU A 209 -47.69 -18.09 -20.09
N ALA A 210 -48.01 -19.27 -19.54
CA ALA A 210 -48.17 -19.46 -18.09
C ALA A 210 -46.89 -19.14 -17.32
N ALA A 211 -45.74 -19.63 -17.80
CA ALA A 211 -44.45 -19.32 -17.16
C ALA A 211 -44.07 -17.84 -17.30
N THR A 212 -44.53 -17.16 -18.37
CA THR A 212 -44.27 -15.74 -18.61
C THR A 212 -45.14 -14.87 -17.71
N GLU A 213 -46.42 -15.19 -17.54
CA GLU A 213 -47.34 -14.51 -16.62
C GLU A 213 -46.89 -14.67 -15.16
N GLU A 214 -46.54 -15.90 -14.74
CA GLU A 214 -45.95 -16.17 -13.41
C GLU A 214 -44.68 -15.35 -13.13
N ALA A 215 -43.87 -15.08 -14.16
CA ALA A 215 -42.66 -14.27 -14.02
C ALA A 215 -42.98 -12.77 -13.96
N GLN A 216 -43.97 -12.30 -14.72
CA GLN A 216 -44.39 -10.89 -14.74
C GLN A 216 -45.08 -10.46 -13.44
N GLU A 217 -45.83 -11.35 -12.79
CA GLU A 217 -46.43 -11.11 -11.46
C GLU A 217 -45.38 -10.99 -10.34
N GLY A 218 -44.17 -11.55 -10.53
CA GLY A 218 -43.05 -11.46 -9.59
C GLY A 218 -42.08 -10.31 -9.86
N ASP A 219 -42.08 -9.75 -11.07
CA ASP A 219 -41.19 -8.68 -11.53
C ASP A 219 -41.78 -7.25 -11.26
N GLU A 220 -42.95 -7.13 -10.60
CA GLU A 220 -43.53 -5.84 -10.17
C GLU A 220 -42.76 -5.25 -8.98
N TYR A 221 -41.73 -4.43 -9.23
CA TYR A 221 -41.15 -3.53 -8.21
C TYR A 221 -40.83 -2.12 -8.74
N VAL A 222 -41.41 -1.16 -8.00
CA VAL A 222 -40.89 0.12 -7.49
C VAL A 222 -39.79 0.79 -8.31
N ASP A 223 -40.24 1.74 -9.14
CA ASP A 223 -39.48 2.89 -9.59
C ASP A 223 -39.22 3.80 -8.37
N ASP A 224 -38.08 3.62 -7.69
CA ASP A 224 -37.60 4.60 -6.72
C ASP A 224 -37.13 5.82 -7.52
N GLY A 225 -38.05 6.78 -7.64
CA GLY A 225 -37.84 8.04 -8.36
C GLY A 225 -36.57 8.74 -7.90
N GLU A 226 -35.64 8.89 -8.83
CA GLU A 226 -34.70 10.01 -8.81
C GLU A 226 -35.32 11.13 -9.64
N ASP A 227 -35.48 12.28 -8.98
CA ASP A 227 -35.96 13.54 -9.51
C ASP A 227 -35.12 13.97 -10.73
N ASP A 228 -35.68 13.85 -11.94
CA ASP A 228 -35.26 14.66 -13.09
C ASP A 228 -36.40 15.63 -13.42
N ASP A 229 -36.29 16.83 -12.86
CA ASP A 229 -36.95 18.03 -13.36
C ASP A 229 -36.45 18.27 -14.79
N ASP A 230 -37.25 17.92 -15.81
CA ASP A 230 -37.25 18.59 -17.12
C ASP A 230 -38.59 18.31 -17.82
N ASP A 231 -39.57 19.14 -17.50
CA ASP A 231 -40.79 19.34 -18.29
C ASP A 231 -40.41 19.96 -19.65
N GLU A 232 -40.59 19.20 -20.73
CA GLU A 232 -41.16 19.59 -22.05
C GLU A 232 -40.61 18.69 -23.18
N GLU A 233 -41.28 17.56 -23.47
CA GLU A 233 -41.45 16.96 -24.81
C GLU A 233 -42.26 15.64 -24.72
N VAL A 234 -43.55 15.72 -24.41
CA VAL A 234 -44.43 14.53 -24.33
C VAL A 234 -45.65 14.73 -25.22
N GLU A 235 -45.64 14.17 -26.43
CA GLU A 235 -46.86 13.76 -27.15
C GLU A 235 -46.59 12.88 -28.39
N GLU A 236 -45.40 12.91 -29.02
CA GLU A 236 -45.09 12.07 -30.21
C GLU A 236 -44.44 10.70 -29.89
N GLU A 237 -43.75 10.52 -28.76
CA GLU A 237 -43.13 9.23 -28.40
C GLU A 237 -44.14 8.16 -27.94
N ASP A 238 -45.25 8.57 -27.31
CA ASP A 238 -46.21 7.65 -26.70
C ASP A 238 -47.06 6.88 -27.72
N GLU A 239 -47.33 7.46 -28.89
CA GLU A 239 -48.10 6.78 -29.94
C GLU A 239 -47.29 5.65 -30.61
N LYS A 240 -45.96 5.83 -30.71
CA LYS A 240 -45.03 4.82 -31.24
C LYS A 240 -44.83 3.68 -30.26
N LYS A 241 -44.75 3.98 -28.95
CA LYS A 241 -44.72 2.98 -27.87
C LYS A 241 -46.00 2.11 -27.85
N ARG A 242 -47.19 2.73 -27.99
CA ARG A 242 -48.47 1.98 -28.09
C ARG A 242 -48.56 1.05 -29.30
N LYS A 243 -48.20 1.52 -30.49
CA LYS A 243 -48.25 0.70 -31.72
C LYS A 243 -47.26 -0.47 -31.68
N ASN A 244 -46.06 -0.27 -31.10
CA ASN A 244 -45.10 -1.35 -30.89
C ASN A 244 -45.60 -2.39 -29.87
N ALA A 245 -46.27 -1.95 -28.78
CA ALA A 245 -46.85 -2.84 -27.79
C ALA A 245 -48.01 -3.69 -28.36
N GLU A 246 -48.90 -3.11 -29.16
CA GLU A 246 -49.99 -3.85 -29.84
C GLU A 246 -49.46 -4.86 -30.86
N MET A 247 -48.43 -4.50 -31.64
CA MET A 247 -47.77 -5.40 -32.58
C MET A 247 -47.05 -6.56 -31.86
N ALA A 248 -46.44 -6.29 -30.70
CA ALA A 248 -45.79 -7.30 -29.88
C ALA A 248 -46.76 -8.28 -29.22
N ALA A 249 -47.89 -7.79 -28.73
CA ALA A 249 -48.96 -8.63 -28.20
C ALA A 249 -49.56 -9.55 -29.28
N ALA A 250 -49.69 -9.07 -30.52
CA ALA A 250 -50.17 -9.88 -31.64
C ALA A 250 -49.14 -10.94 -32.11
N TYR A 251 -47.85 -10.62 -32.11
CA TYR A 251 -46.77 -11.54 -32.48
C TYR A 251 -46.51 -12.63 -31.42
N ALA A 252 -46.70 -12.30 -30.13
CA ALA A 252 -46.57 -13.23 -29.00
C ALA A 252 -47.70 -14.27 -28.95
N LYS A 253 -48.94 -13.91 -29.31
CA LYS A 253 -50.13 -14.79 -29.29
C LYS A 253 -50.11 -15.92 -30.34
N ALA A 254 -49.20 -15.90 -31.30
CA ALA A 254 -49.07 -16.96 -32.30
C ALA A 254 -48.31 -18.17 -31.70
N ARG A 255 -49.04 -19.24 -31.33
CA ARG A 255 -48.52 -20.54 -30.83
C ARG A 255 -47.77 -21.37 -31.90
N ILE A 256 -46.95 -20.73 -32.73
CA ILE A 256 -46.20 -21.36 -33.80
C ILE A 256 -44.75 -21.51 -33.32
N PRO A 257 -44.12 -22.69 -33.45
CA PRO A 257 -42.68 -22.82 -33.22
C PRO A 257 -41.90 -21.87 -34.13
N LYS A 258 -41.05 -21.02 -33.54
CA LYS A 258 -40.25 -20.03 -34.26
C LYS A 258 -38.77 -20.37 -34.19
N PRO A 259 -37.98 -20.07 -35.23
CA PRO A 259 -36.53 -20.08 -35.13
C PRO A 259 -36.06 -19.11 -34.05
N ILE A 260 -35.10 -19.53 -33.24
CA ILE A 260 -34.64 -18.77 -32.09
C ILE A 260 -34.05 -17.40 -32.48
N LEU A 261 -33.33 -17.32 -33.61
CA LEU A 261 -32.79 -16.05 -34.10
C LEU A 261 -33.89 -15.08 -34.57
N ALA A 262 -35.02 -15.59 -35.08
CA ALA A 262 -36.15 -14.75 -35.48
C ALA A 262 -36.81 -14.08 -34.27
N GLU A 263 -36.94 -14.81 -33.17
CA GLU A 263 -37.45 -14.27 -31.90
C GLU A 263 -36.47 -13.27 -31.27
N ALA A 264 -35.16 -13.54 -31.29
CA ALA A 264 -34.15 -12.59 -30.83
C ALA A 264 -34.22 -11.26 -31.61
N ASN A 265 -34.38 -11.33 -32.95
CA ASN A 265 -34.57 -10.15 -33.80
C ASN A 265 -35.85 -9.38 -33.50
N PHE A 266 -36.90 -10.09 -33.08
CA PHE A 266 -38.15 -9.47 -32.68
C PHE A 266 -37.98 -8.71 -31.36
N ILE A 267 -37.39 -9.34 -30.34
CA ILE A 267 -37.11 -8.73 -29.03
C ILE A 267 -36.20 -7.50 -29.19
N MET A 268 -35.20 -7.55 -30.06
CA MET A 268 -34.31 -6.41 -30.31
C MET A 268 -35.05 -5.13 -30.77
N ARG A 269 -36.26 -5.23 -31.33
CA ARG A 269 -37.06 -4.07 -31.76
C ARG A 269 -37.85 -3.43 -30.61
N THR A 270 -38.00 -4.15 -29.50
CA THR A 270 -38.76 -3.71 -28.32
C THR A 270 -37.86 -3.23 -27.18
N LEU A 271 -36.54 -3.33 -27.33
CA LEU A 271 -35.54 -2.90 -26.35
C LEU A 271 -35.12 -1.44 -26.57
N SER A 272 -34.51 -0.83 -25.55
CA SER A 272 -33.84 0.48 -25.66
C SER A 272 -32.66 0.42 -26.64
N ASP A 273 -32.19 1.57 -27.11
CA ASP A 273 -31.06 1.65 -28.05
C ASP A 273 -29.77 1.04 -27.46
N ASP A 274 -29.56 1.20 -26.14
CA ASP A 274 -28.43 0.63 -25.42
C ASP A 274 -28.53 -0.90 -25.30
N ASP A 275 -29.68 -1.42 -24.83
CA ASP A 275 -29.93 -2.86 -24.72
C ASP A 275 -29.85 -3.55 -26.10
N GLN A 276 -30.32 -2.86 -27.14
CA GLN A 276 -30.20 -3.31 -28.53
C GLN A 276 -28.73 -3.37 -28.99
N ALA A 277 -27.91 -2.36 -28.65
CA ALA A 277 -26.49 -2.36 -28.96
C ALA A 277 -25.73 -3.50 -28.26
N PHE A 278 -26.07 -3.81 -27.00
CA PHE A 278 -25.48 -4.93 -26.28
C PHE A 278 -25.89 -6.28 -26.86
N MET A 279 -27.19 -6.47 -27.16
CA MET A 279 -27.68 -7.73 -27.73
C MET A 279 -27.09 -8.02 -29.12
N ARG A 280 -26.78 -6.97 -29.91
CA ARG A 280 -26.07 -7.09 -31.20
C ARG A 280 -24.61 -7.51 -31.04
N ARG A 281 -23.95 -7.13 -29.94
CA ARG A 281 -22.55 -7.50 -29.66
C ARG A 281 -22.44 -8.94 -29.18
N ALA A 282 -23.32 -9.34 -28.27
CA ALA A 282 -23.35 -10.69 -27.72
C ALA A 282 -24.80 -11.10 -27.43
N LEU A 283 -25.27 -12.15 -28.10
CA LEU A 283 -26.56 -12.77 -27.80
C LEU A 283 -26.40 -13.68 -26.58
N LEU A 284 -27.20 -13.44 -25.54
CA LEU A 284 -27.20 -14.22 -24.32
C LEU A 284 -28.52 -15.00 -24.18
N ILE A 285 -28.39 -16.28 -23.86
CA ILE A 285 -29.50 -17.21 -23.69
C ILE A 285 -29.35 -17.88 -22.34
N GLY A 286 -30.42 -17.86 -21.54
CA GLY A 286 -30.47 -18.62 -20.30
C GLY A 286 -31.30 -19.89 -20.43
N LEU A 287 -30.80 -20.98 -19.86
CA LEU A 287 -31.51 -22.26 -19.74
C LEU A 287 -31.97 -22.46 -18.29
N GLU A 288 -33.24 -22.86 -18.09
CA GLU A 288 -33.78 -23.03 -16.74
C GLU A 288 -33.04 -24.17 -16.02
N ARG A 289 -32.61 -23.90 -14.78
CA ARG A 289 -31.97 -24.90 -13.92
C ARG A 289 -32.99 -25.95 -13.50
N GLY A 290 -32.69 -27.23 -13.73
CA GLY A 290 -33.54 -28.33 -13.28
C GLY A 290 -33.51 -28.48 -11.75
N GLY A 291 -34.65 -28.32 -11.09
CA GLY A 291 -34.80 -28.56 -9.64
C GLY A 291 -35.80 -27.63 -8.97
N ALA A 292 -36.93 -28.18 -8.50
CA ALA A 292 -37.91 -27.48 -7.67
C ALA A 292 -37.62 -27.57 -6.16
N MET A 293 -36.60 -28.34 -5.75
CA MET A 293 -36.22 -28.53 -4.34
C MET A 293 -34.86 -27.90 -4.08
N GLY A 294 -34.79 -26.98 -3.11
CA GLY A 294 -33.51 -26.58 -2.49
C GLY A 294 -33.16 -25.09 -2.51
N ARG A 295 -34.02 -24.17 -2.95
CA ARG A 295 -33.64 -22.74 -3.02
C ARG A 295 -33.34 -22.17 -1.64
N THR A 296 -32.20 -21.51 -1.50
CA THR A 296 -31.80 -20.87 -0.24
C THR A 296 -32.71 -19.66 0.06
N PRO A 297 -32.90 -19.24 1.32
CA PRO A 297 -33.68 -18.04 1.66
C PRO A 297 -33.18 -16.75 1.00
N ASN A 298 -31.89 -16.68 0.67
CA ASN A 298 -31.29 -15.55 -0.05
C ASN A 298 -31.63 -15.59 -1.54
N GLU A 299 -31.65 -16.77 -2.17
CA GLU A 299 -32.12 -16.91 -3.55
C GLU A 299 -33.63 -16.63 -3.64
N LEU A 300 -34.41 -17.07 -2.65
CA LEU A 300 -35.83 -16.74 -2.56
C LEU A 300 -36.07 -15.25 -2.36
N LEU A 301 -35.27 -14.57 -1.53
CA LEU A 301 -35.35 -13.12 -1.34
C LEU A 301 -34.96 -12.37 -2.62
N ARG A 302 -33.87 -12.78 -3.26
CA ARG A 302 -33.42 -12.27 -4.56
C ARG A 302 -34.49 -12.42 -5.63
N LEU A 303 -35.06 -13.62 -5.77
CA LEU A 303 -36.15 -13.87 -6.70
C LEU A 303 -37.43 -13.12 -6.33
N ALA A 304 -37.72 -12.92 -5.04
CA ALA A 304 -38.89 -12.17 -4.56
C ALA A 304 -38.73 -10.65 -4.66
N GLN A 305 -37.50 -10.14 -4.83
CA GLN A 305 -37.17 -8.74 -5.06
C GLN A 305 -36.85 -8.45 -6.54
N GLY A 306 -36.95 -9.45 -7.43
CA GLY A 306 -36.59 -9.31 -8.85
C GLY A 306 -35.08 -9.26 -9.13
N GLU A 307 -34.23 -9.56 -8.15
CA GLU A 307 -32.77 -9.45 -8.17
C GLU A 307 -32.09 -10.78 -8.53
N GLY A 308 -32.22 -11.20 -9.79
CA GLY A 308 -31.60 -12.42 -10.33
C GLY A 308 -32.58 -13.32 -11.08
N HIS A 309 -32.15 -14.48 -11.57
CA HIS A 309 -33.02 -15.34 -12.38
C HIS A 309 -32.70 -16.84 -12.23
N ARG A 310 -33.74 -17.68 -12.39
CA ARG A 310 -33.65 -19.16 -12.36
C ARG A 310 -32.90 -19.81 -13.53
N PHE A 311 -32.43 -19.00 -14.48
CA PHE A 311 -31.72 -19.47 -15.66
C PHE A 311 -30.20 -19.45 -15.44
N THR A 312 -29.48 -20.34 -16.10
CA THR A 312 -28.02 -20.24 -16.27
C THR A 312 -27.75 -19.62 -17.63
N VAL A 313 -27.05 -18.49 -17.64
CA VAL A 313 -26.85 -17.69 -18.85
C VAL A 313 -25.59 -18.15 -19.59
N HIS A 314 -25.78 -18.36 -20.89
CA HIS A 314 -24.75 -18.78 -21.82
C HIS A 314 -24.65 -17.74 -22.94
N GLN A 315 -23.41 -17.39 -23.29
CA GLN A 315 -23.15 -16.63 -24.49
C GLN A 315 -23.24 -17.54 -25.71
N VAL A 316 -23.97 -17.09 -26.73
CA VAL A 316 -24.12 -17.81 -27.99
C VAL A 316 -22.79 -17.88 -28.73
N ALA A 317 -22.39 -19.10 -29.13
CA ALA A 317 -21.14 -19.32 -29.87
C ALA A 317 -21.33 -19.07 -31.37
N SER A 318 -22.43 -19.55 -31.95
CA SER A 318 -22.74 -19.32 -33.36
C SER A 318 -24.24 -19.38 -33.63
N ALA A 319 -24.68 -18.80 -34.76
CA ALA A 319 -26.06 -18.84 -35.21
C ALA A 319 -26.13 -19.29 -36.68
N GLY A 320 -27.04 -20.21 -36.98
CA GLY A 320 -27.32 -20.70 -38.32
C GLY A 320 -28.10 -19.68 -39.12
N MET A 321 -27.49 -19.07 -40.16
CA MET A 321 -28.13 -18.00 -40.93
C MET A 321 -29.29 -18.49 -41.83
N LYS A 322 -29.38 -19.79 -42.12
CA LYS A 322 -30.38 -20.36 -43.05
C LYS A 322 -31.62 -20.91 -42.32
N ASP A 323 -31.40 -21.55 -41.19
CA ASP A 323 -32.38 -22.24 -40.36
C ASP A 323 -32.73 -21.47 -39.08
N GLY A 324 -31.94 -20.43 -38.74
CA GLY A 324 -32.17 -19.58 -37.57
C GLY A 324 -31.89 -20.26 -36.24
N SER A 325 -31.19 -21.39 -36.26
CA SER A 325 -30.75 -22.14 -35.08
C SER A 325 -29.62 -21.40 -34.36
N VAL A 326 -29.45 -21.68 -33.08
CA VAL A 326 -28.37 -21.10 -32.26
C VAL A 326 -27.65 -22.20 -31.52
N THR A 327 -26.32 -22.18 -31.61
CA THR A 327 -25.45 -23.16 -30.96
C THR A 327 -24.73 -22.51 -29.78
N LEU A 328 -24.90 -23.10 -28.61
CA LEU A 328 -24.13 -22.77 -27.41
C LEU A 328 -22.72 -23.40 -27.51
N PRO A 329 -21.72 -22.91 -26.75
CA PRO A 329 -20.36 -23.46 -26.76
C PRO A 329 -20.34 -24.99 -26.66
N LEU A 330 -19.47 -25.64 -27.45
CA LEU A 330 -19.40 -27.10 -27.50
C LEU A 330 -19.09 -27.68 -26.12
N GLY A 331 -19.95 -28.61 -25.66
CA GLY A 331 -19.78 -29.30 -24.38
C GLY A 331 -20.38 -28.59 -23.18
N SER A 332 -21.02 -27.42 -23.35
CA SER A 332 -21.57 -26.66 -22.22
C SER A 332 -22.81 -27.28 -21.59
N VAL A 333 -23.81 -27.64 -22.42
CA VAL A 333 -25.09 -28.21 -21.98
C VAL A 333 -25.71 -28.98 -23.15
N ASP A 334 -26.22 -30.19 -22.89
CA ASP A 334 -27.10 -30.89 -23.84
C ASP A 334 -28.52 -30.33 -23.74
N ILE A 335 -29.03 -29.80 -24.85
CA ILE A 335 -30.34 -29.17 -24.92
C ILE A 335 -31.43 -30.25 -24.91
N GLU A 336 -32.30 -30.18 -23.90
CA GLU A 336 -33.45 -31.08 -23.80
C GLU A 336 -34.71 -30.48 -24.42
N ARG A 337 -35.46 -31.30 -25.17
CA ARG A 337 -36.76 -30.90 -25.68
C ARG A 337 -37.72 -30.68 -24.51
N GLY A 338 -38.37 -29.52 -24.47
CA GLY A 338 -39.27 -29.14 -23.38
C GLY A 338 -38.62 -28.33 -22.28
N GLN A 339 -37.29 -28.16 -22.29
CA GLN A 339 -36.56 -27.27 -21.39
C GLN A 339 -36.98 -25.81 -21.61
N ARG A 340 -37.07 -25.04 -20.52
CA ARG A 340 -37.38 -23.61 -20.62
C ARG A 340 -36.12 -22.79 -20.87
N LEU A 341 -36.30 -21.72 -21.63
CA LEU A 341 -35.27 -20.81 -22.10
C LEU A 341 -35.76 -19.36 -22.02
N ARG A 342 -34.85 -18.41 -21.77
CA ARG A 342 -35.14 -16.97 -21.80
C ARG A 342 -33.97 -16.21 -22.43
N PHE A 343 -34.22 -15.04 -22.99
CA PHE A 343 -33.18 -14.16 -23.52
C PHE A 343 -32.67 -13.20 -22.45
N PHE A 344 -31.42 -12.76 -22.58
CA PHE A 344 -30.78 -11.86 -21.64
C PHE A 344 -30.02 -10.75 -22.36
N VAL A 345 -29.89 -9.61 -21.70
CA VAL A 345 -29.02 -8.50 -22.12
C VAL A 345 -28.08 -8.12 -20.99
N ARG A 346 -26.99 -7.44 -21.36
CA ARG A 346 -26.04 -6.90 -20.39
C ARG A 346 -26.52 -5.52 -19.99
N ASP A 347 -26.87 -5.36 -18.72
CA ASP A 347 -27.31 -4.10 -18.15
C ASP A 347 -26.53 -3.79 -16.87
N GLY A 348 -25.96 -2.59 -16.79
CA GLY A 348 -25.13 -2.18 -15.66
C GLY A 348 -25.94 -2.00 -14.38
N GLY A 349 -27.16 -1.47 -14.48
CA GLY A 349 -28.05 -1.27 -13.32
C GLY A 349 -28.47 -2.59 -12.69
N PHE A 350 -28.92 -3.54 -13.50
CA PHE A 350 -29.27 -4.89 -13.06
C PHE A 350 -28.06 -5.62 -12.45
N ALA A 351 -26.90 -5.57 -13.12
CA ALA A 351 -25.68 -6.20 -12.61
C ALA A 351 -25.23 -5.62 -11.25
N LYS A 352 -25.44 -4.31 -11.04
CA LYS A 352 -25.15 -3.62 -9.78
C LYS A 352 -26.01 -4.17 -8.64
N ARG A 353 -27.33 -4.18 -8.82
CA ARG A 353 -28.30 -4.73 -7.85
C ARG A 353 -28.00 -6.19 -7.53
N GLU A 354 -27.67 -6.99 -8.54
CA GLU A 354 -27.35 -8.40 -8.34
C GLU A 354 -26.11 -8.62 -7.45
N VAL A 355 -25.06 -7.82 -7.64
CA VAL A 355 -23.86 -7.86 -6.80
C VAL A 355 -24.19 -7.41 -5.37
N ASP A 356 -24.97 -6.35 -5.20
CA ASP A 356 -25.37 -5.86 -3.87
C ASP A 356 -26.19 -6.90 -3.11
N ALA A 357 -27.16 -7.52 -3.78
CA ALA A 357 -27.99 -8.58 -3.23
C ALA A 357 -27.17 -9.81 -2.80
N LEU A 358 -26.17 -10.19 -3.60
CA LEU A 358 -25.24 -11.28 -3.28
C LEU A 358 -24.49 -11.01 -1.97
N TRP A 359 -23.94 -9.81 -1.82
CA TRP A 359 -23.20 -9.40 -0.64
C TRP A 359 -24.09 -9.20 0.60
N MET A 360 -25.31 -8.70 0.42
CA MET A 360 -26.32 -8.64 1.49
C MET A 360 -26.70 -10.04 1.97
N GLY A 361 -26.90 -10.98 1.05
CA GLY A 361 -27.16 -12.38 1.37
C GLY A 361 -26.01 -13.00 2.19
N TYR A 362 -24.77 -12.78 1.79
CA TYR A 362 -23.59 -13.20 2.54
C TYR A 362 -23.58 -12.66 3.97
N LYS A 363 -23.79 -11.34 4.16
CA LYS A 363 -23.84 -10.72 5.49
C LYS A 363 -24.95 -11.32 6.35
N LYS A 364 -26.12 -11.58 5.76
CA LYS A 364 -27.24 -12.21 6.45
C LYS A 364 -26.91 -13.63 6.91
N THR A 365 -26.28 -14.44 6.05
CA THR A 365 -25.83 -15.79 6.43
C THR A 365 -24.82 -15.72 7.57
N CYS A 366 -23.81 -14.85 7.49
CA CYS A 366 -22.86 -14.64 8.58
C CYS A 366 -23.52 -14.22 9.91
N LEU A 367 -24.52 -13.33 9.86
CA LEU A 367 -25.29 -12.92 11.04
C LEU A 367 -26.15 -14.04 11.60
N GLN A 368 -26.75 -14.86 10.74
CA GLN A 368 -27.51 -16.05 11.15
C GLN A 368 -26.59 -17.06 11.84
N ASP A 369 -25.42 -17.34 11.25
CA ASP A 369 -24.40 -18.22 11.85
C ASP A 369 -24.02 -17.70 13.25
N LEU A 370 -23.78 -16.39 13.40
CA LEU A 370 -23.50 -15.72 14.68
C LEU A 370 -24.62 -15.83 15.72
N MET A 371 -25.89 -15.77 15.29
CA MET A 371 -27.04 -15.84 16.18
C MET A 371 -27.38 -17.26 16.61
N MET A 372 -27.13 -18.26 15.75
CA MET A 372 -27.38 -19.68 16.05
C MET A 372 -26.30 -20.29 16.96
N ASP A 373 -25.09 -19.74 16.96
CA ASP A 373 -23.96 -20.14 17.83
C ASP A 373 -24.13 -19.69 19.31
N GLY A 374 -25.17 -18.90 19.61
CA GLY A 374 -25.41 -18.27 20.91
C GLY A 374 -26.18 -19.10 21.93
N GLY A 375 -26.36 -20.41 21.68
CA GLY A 375 -27.14 -21.29 22.56
C GLY A 375 -26.70 -22.74 22.49
N ASP A 376 -25.56 -23.08 23.09
CA ASP A 376 -25.36 -24.24 23.97
C ASP A 376 -23.88 -24.32 24.40
N ASP A 377 -23.66 -24.63 25.68
CA ASP A 377 -22.44 -24.48 26.46
C ASP A 377 -21.47 -25.67 26.30
N ASP A 378 -21.10 -26.03 25.06
CA ASP A 378 -20.03 -27.00 24.77
C ASP A 378 -19.18 -26.50 23.58
N GLY A 379 -17.92 -26.16 23.87
CA GLY A 379 -17.06 -25.36 23.01
C GLY A 379 -16.77 -25.93 21.61
N GLU A 380 -17.27 -25.25 20.58
CA GLU A 380 -16.58 -24.89 19.33
C GLU A 380 -17.51 -23.96 18.54
N SER A 381 -17.40 -22.65 18.78
CA SER A 381 -18.12 -21.66 17.97
C SER A 381 -17.70 -21.82 16.50
N SER A 382 -18.64 -21.86 15.56
CA SER A 382 -18.44 -22.21 14.13
C SER A 382 -18.37 -21.02 13.16
N THR A 383 -18.27 -19.79 13.67
CA THR A 383 -18.32 -18.57 12.84
C THR A 383 -17.14 -18.42 11.87
N PHE A 384 -17.42 -18.29 10.57
CA PHE A 384 -16.41 -18.07 9.50
C PHE A 384 -15.81 -16.65 9.55
N THR A 385 -14.47 -16.56 9.60
CA THR A 385 -13.73 -15.28 9.61
C THR A 385 -12.96 -15.07 8.31
N PRO A 386 -13.27 -14.02 7.51
CA PRO A 386 -12.62 -13.76 6.23
C PRO A 386 -11.18 -13.22 6.40
N SER A 387 -10.24 -13.82 5.68
CA SER A 387 -8.80 -13.56 5.72
C SER A 387 -8.14 -13.34 4.34
N ALA A 388 -8.90 -13.28 3.26
CA ALA A 388 -8.48 -12.71 1.97
C ALA A 388 -9.68 -12.77 1.03
N CYS A 389 -9.68 -11.94 -0.01
CA CYS A 389 -10.65 -12.07 -1.08
C CYS A 389 -9.95 -12.06 -2.44
N MET A 390 -10.30 -13.04 -3.28
CA MET A 390 -9.92 -13.04 -4.68
C MET A 390 -11.15 -12.72 -5.56
N VAL A 391 -11.00 -11.73 -6.44
CA VAL A 391 -12.07 -11.24 -7.31
C VAL A 391 -11.74 -11.58 -8.77
N MET A 392 -12.64 -12.24 -9.46
CA MET A 392 -12.50 -12.59 -10.88
C MET A 392 -13.70 -12.07 -11.66
N PRO A 393 -13.68 -10.80 -12.11
CA PRO A 393 -14.69 -10.27 -12.99
C PRO A 393 -14.45 -10.74 -14.43
N THR A 394 -15.51 -10.90 -15.23
CA THR A 394 -15.37 -11.26 -16.65
C THR A 394 -15.01 -10.07 -17.53
N MET A 395 -14.52 -10.34 -18.74
CA MET A 395 -14.35 -9.33 -19.78
C MET A 395 -15.65 -8.54 -20.00
N ASP A 396 -15.54 -7.21 -20.08
CA ASP A 396 -16.64 -6.25 -20.18
C ASP A 396 -17.40 -5.92 -18.88
N ARG A 397 -16.94 -6.41 -17.72
CA ARG A 397 -17.28 -5.87 -16.39
C ARG A 397 -16.41 -4.64 -16.06
N GLY A 398 -16.41 -4.14 -14.81
CA GLY A 398 -15.58 -3.00 -14.41
C GLY A 398 -15.95 -1.68 -15.09
N ALA A 399 -14.94 -0.95 -15.58
CA ALA A 399 -15.11 0.38 -16.17
C ALA A 399 -16.02 0.38 -17.41
N LYS A 400 -16.03 -0.73 -18.17
CA LYS A 400 -16.84 -0.87 -19.38
C LYS A 400 -18.34 -1.04 -19.12
N LEU A 401 -18.73 -1.68 -18.02
CA LEU A 401 -20.15 -1.91 -17.69
C LEU A 401 -20.73 -0.82 -16.78
N PHE A 402 -19.95 -0.34 -15.81
CA PHE A 402 -20.42 0.58 -14.78
C PHE A 402 -20.05 2.05 -15.03
N GLY A 403 -19.44 2.37 -16.17
CA GLY A 403 -19.22 3.75 -16.62
C GLY A 403 -18.11 4.53 -15.89
N THR A 404 -17.21 3.87 -15.15
CA THR A 404 -16.11 4.53 -14.43
C THR A 404 -14.95 4.87 -15.39
N SER A 405 -15.00 6.05 -16.03
CA SER A 405 -14.13 6.39 -17.18
C SER A 405 -12.72 6.95 -16.88
N LYS A 406 -12.13 6.71 -15.70
CA LYS A 406 -10.77 7.21 -15.40
C LYS A 406 -9.83 6.11 -14.92
N SER A 407 -8.66 5.99 -15.56
CA SER A 407 -7.56 5.15 -15.09
C SER A 407 -7.29 5.43 -13.60
N GLY A 408 -7.48 4.40 -12.75
CA GLY A 408 -7.35 4.51 -11.29
C GLY A 408 -8.64 4.74 -10.49
N SER A 409 -9.82 4.86 -11.13
CA SER A 409 -11.10 4.81 -10.41
C SER A 409 -11.41 3.38 -9.96
N LYS A 410 -11.95 3.22 -8.74
CA LYS A 410 -12.34 1.92 -8.18
C LYS A 410 -13.38 1.26 -9.07
N GLY A 411 -13.18 0.00 -9.47
CA GLY A 411 -14.22 -0.78 -10.14
C GLY A 411 -15.32 -1.15 -9.15
N TYR A 412 -16.56 -1.23 -9.63
CA TYR A 412 -17.72 -1.48 -8.77
C TYR A 412 -17.56 -2.79 -7.98
N GLU A 413 -17.18 -3.87 -8.67
CA GLU A 413 -17.08 -5.21 -8.11
C GLU A 413 -16.00 -5.35 -7.04
N SER A 414 -14.83 -4.72 -7.24
CA SER A 414 -13.79 -4.73 -6.22
C SER A 414 -14.13 -3.80 -5.06
N SER A 415 -14.77 -2.65 -5.33
CA SER A 415 -15.22 -1.73 -4.30
C SER A 415 -16.27 -2.35 -3.37
N ALA A 416 -17.13 -3.24 -3.88
CA ALA A 416 -18.06 -4.00 -3.08
C ALA A 416 -17.33 -4.83 -2.00
N VAL A 417 -16.18 -5.43 -2.32
CA VAL A 417 -15.35 -6.13 -1.32
C VAL A 417 -14.92 -5.19 -0.20
N ALA A 418 -14.42 -4.00 -0.53
CA ALA A 418 -14.01 -3.02 0.48
C ALA A 418 -15.19 -2.52 1.33
N THR A 419 -16.39 -2.42 0.77
CA THR A 419 -17.61 -2.01 1.49
C THR A 419 -18.14 -3.09 2.42
N PHE A 420 -18.16 -4.34 1.96
CA PHE A 420 -18.75 -5.45 2.71
C PHE A 420 -17.75 -6.17 3.62
N LEU A 421 -16.46 -6.13 3.28
CA LEU A 421 -15.33 -6.71 4.01
C LEU A 421 -14.20 -5.67 4.22
N PRO A 422 -14.47 -4.54 4.93
CA PRO A 422 -13.50 -3.45 5.08
C PRO A 422 -12.21 -3.88 5.80
N THR A 423 -12.31 -4.87 6.68
CA THR A 423 -11.19 -5.36 7.51
C THR A 423 -10.31 -6.39 6.82
N VAL A 424 -10.55 -6.72 5.55
CA VAL A 424 -9.73 -7.70 4.82
C VAL A 424 -8.47 -7.03 4.27
N PRO A 425 -7.26 -7.33 4.78
CA PRO A 425 -6.02 -6.71 4.34
C PRO A 425 -5.45 -7.22 3.00
N SER A 426 -6.13 -8.14 2.29
CA SER A 426 -5.66 -8.63 0.98
C SER A 426 -6.81 -8.84 0.00
N ILE A 427 -6.84 -8.02 -1.05
CA ILE A 427 -7.76 -8.16 -2.18
C ILE A 427 -6.92 -8.29 -3.46
N SER A 428 -7.12 -9.38 -4.20
CA SER A 428 -6.38 -9.65 -5.43
C SER A 428 -7.26 -10.30 -6.48
N GLY A 429 -6.81 -10.42 -7.73
CA GLY A 429 -7.65 -10.98 -8.78
C GLY A 429 -7.21 -10.66 -10.19
N PHE A 430 -8.02 -11.09 -11.15
CA PHE A 430 -7.78 -10.83 -12.57
C PHE A 430 -9.06 -10.94 -13.39
N TYR A 431 -9.08 -10.22 -14.51
CA TYR A 431 -10.20 -10.26 -15.46
C TYR A 431 -10.16 -11.57 -16.26
N SER A 432 -11.24 -12.35 -16.26
CA SER A 432 -11.32 -13.67 -16.89
C SER A 432 -12.26 -13.69 -18.11
N ASN A 433 -12.11 -14.68 -19.00
CA ASN A 433 -13.09 -14.89 -20.08
C ASN A 433 -14.39 -15.53 -19.57
N ALA A 434 -14.30 -16.31 -18.49
CA ALA A 434 -15.40 -16.97 -17.79
C ALA A 434 -14.98 -17.24 -16.34
N VAL A 435 -15.94 -17.41 -15.45
CA VAL A 435 -15.69 -17.74 -14.04
C VAL A 435 -16.14 -19.15 -13.73
N LEU A 436 -15.49 -19.78 -12.76
CA LEU A 436 -15.79 -21.12 -12.29
C LEU A 436 -16.30 -21.03 -10.87
N GLY A 437 -17.40 -21.72 -10.57
CA GLY A 437 -17.93 -21.81 -9.22
C GLY A 437 -19.37 -22.32 -9.20
N LYS A 438 -19.90 -22.48 -7.99
CA LYS A 438 -21.29 -22.90 -7.79
C LYS A 438 -22.21 -21.67 -7.79
N LEU A 439 -23.31 -21.73 -8.56
CA LEU A 439 -24.33 -20.68 -8.58
C LEU A 439 -25.35 -20.80 -7.43
N ASP A 440 -25.49 -21.99 -6.85
CA ASP A 440 -26.44 -22.31 -5.78
C ASP A 440 -25.84 -23.38 -4.87
N GLU A 441 -25.78 -23.12 -3.56
CA GLU A 441 -25.24 -24.02 -2.55
C GLU A 441 -25.95 -25.38 -2.53
N ASN A 442 -27.24 -25.44 -2.90
CA ASN A 442 -28.07 -26.65 -2.85
C ASN A 442 -28.36 -27.28 -4.21
N SER A 443 -27.81 -26.75 -5.31
CA SER A 443 -28.04 -27.35 -6.62
C SER A 443 -27.37 -28.73 -6.68
N ALA A 444 -28.13 -29.73 -7.16
CA ALA A 444 -27.64 -31.06 -7.49
C ALA A 444 -26.74 -31.05 -8.74
N ASN A 445 -26.80 -29.98 -9.53
CA ASN A 445 -25.85 -29.75 -10.60
C ASN A 445 -24.55 -29.24 -9.96
N GLY A 446 -23.46 -29.95 -10.26
CA GLY A 446 -22.12 -29.63 -9.74
C GLY A 446 -21.62 -28.25 -10.15
N GLU A 447 -20.33 -28.04 -9.98
CA GLU A 447 -19.68 -26.77 -10.32
C GLU A 447 -19.80 -26.46 -11.80
N LEU A 448 -20.04 -25.19 -12.12
CA LEU A 448 -20.33 -24.75 -13.48
C LEU A 448 -19.35 -23.66 -13.91
N MET A 449 -19.08 -23.65 -15.20
CA MET A 449 -18.49 -22.49 -15.85
C MET A 449 -19.59 -21.51 -16.26
N VAL A 450 -19.46 -20.27 -15.80
CA VAL A 450 -20.42 -19.20 -16.10
C VAL A 450 -19.78 -18.18 -17.03
N HIS A 451 -20.44 -17.94 -18.17
CA HIS A 451 -19.96 -17.06 -19.22
C HIS A 451 -20.65 -15.69 -19.19
N GLY A 452 -19.90 -14.67 -19.61
CA GLY A 452 -20.43 -13.37 -20.00
C GLY A 452 -20.95 -12.54 -18.83
N SER A 453 -20.38 -11.36 -18.62
CA SER A 453 -20.84 -10.41 -17.59
C SER A 453 -21.04 -11.04 -16.22
N SER A 454 -20.23 -12.02 -15.84
CA SER A 454 -20.25 -12.66 -14.53
C SER A 454 -19.09 -12.18 -13.64
N SER A 455 -19.19 -12.42 -12.33
CA SER A 455 -18.12 -12.17 -11.36
C SER A 455 -18.08 -13.27 -10.33
N CYS A 456 -16.87 -13.70 -9.98
CA CYS A 456 -16.64 -14.65 -8.89
C CYS A 456 -15.86 -13.99 -7.76
N TYR A 457 -16.29 -14.24 -6.53
CA TYR A 457 -15.62 -13.85 -5.30
C TYR A 457 -15.25 -15.12 -4.53
N ALA A 458 -13.96 -15.33 -4.29
CA ALA A 458 -13.47 -16.39 -3.42
C ALA A 458 -12.96 -15.76 -2.12
N ILE A 459 -13.67 -15.99 -1.03
CA ILE A 459 -13.36 -15.46 0.30
C ILE A 459 -12.68 -16.56 1.10
N PHE A 460 -11.43 -16.34 1.50
CA PHE A 460 -10.63 -17.31 2.23
C PHE A 460 -10.80 -17.14 3.73
N GLY A 461 -10.76 -18.25 4.47
CA GLY A 461 -10.74 -18.31 5.94
C GLY A 461 -10.08 -19.60 6.42
N SER A 462 -10.02 -19.78 7.73
CA SER A 462 -9.48 -20.97 8.41
C SER A 462 -10.63 -21.71 9.12
N LYS A 463 -10.62 -23.05 9.08
CA LYS A 463 -11.58 -23.89 9.83
C LYS A 463 -11.35 -23.76 11.33
N THR A 464 -10.09 -23.60 11.76
CA THR A 464 -9.70 -23.44 13.17
C THR A 464 -9.76 -21.99 13.67
N LYS A 465 -10.32 -21.07 12.85
CA LYS A 465 -10.38 -19.63 13.13
C LYS A 465 -9.02 -18.97 13.36
N ARG A 466 -7.93 -19.63 12.99
CA ARG A 466 -6.61 -18.99 13.00
C ARG A 466 -6.63 -17.90 11.94
N PRO A 467 -6.24 -16.66 12.27
CA PRO A 467 -6.11 -15.62 11.26
C PRO A 467 -5.08 -16.11 10.24
N VAL A 468 -5.50 -16.24 8.98
CA VAL A 468 -4.59 -16.57 7.88
C VAL A 468 -3.78 -15.31 7.57
N TYR A 469 -2.83 -14.93 8.43
CA TYR A 469 -2.00 -13.74 8.22
C TYR A 469 -0.57 -13.86 8.72
N SER A 470 0.28 -13.06 8.06
CA SER A 470 1.73 -13.22 7.93
C SER A 470 2.44 -13.71 9.21
N PRO A 471 3.50 -14.54 9.07
CA PRO A 471 4.28 -15.13 10.17
C PRO A 471 4.73 -14.15 11.28
N ARG A 472 4.75 -12.85 10.97
CA ARG A 472 5.10 -11.77 11.89
C ARG A 472 4.07 -11.59 13.02
N ASN A 473 2.77 -11.71 12.76
CA ASN A 473 1.75 -11.43 13.77
C ASN A 473 1.50 -12.63 14.69
N ALA A 474 1.56 -13.86 14.18
CA ALA A 474 1.50 -15.08 15.01
C ALA A 474 2.70 -15.17 15.99
N ALA A 475 3.88 -14.72 15.56
CA ALA A 475 5.05 -14.62 16.43
C ALA A 475 4.90 -13.52 17.50
N ILE A 476 4.22 -12.41 17.18
CA ILE A 476 3.95 -11.32 18.12
C ILE A 476 2.85 -11.70 19.11
N GLN A 477 1.78 -12.38 18.67
CA GLN A 477 0.67 -12.80 19.54
C GLN A 477 1.12 -13.88 20.52
N LYS A 478 1.84 -14.89 20.03
CA LYS A 478 2.44 -15.93 20.88
C LYS A 478 3.45 -15.31 21.85
N ALA A 479 4.27 -14.36 21.38
CA ALA A 479 5.17 -13.63 22.27
C ALA A 479 4.41 -12.77 23.30
N ASN A 480 3.25 -12.20 22.96
CA ASN A 480 2.43 -11.38 23.86
C ASN A 480 1.68 -12.23 24.91
N ASP A 481 1.14 -13.39 24.52
CA ASP A 481 0.50 -14.34 25.44
C ASP A 481 1.53 -14.94 26.41
N ASP A 482 2.71 -15.28 25.89
CA ASP A 482 3.86 -15.69 26.71
C ASP A 482 4.34 -14.54 27.61
N LEU A 483 4.32 -13.28 27.12
CA LEU A 483 4.66 -12.07 27.88
C LEU A 483 3.62 -11.75 28.96
N GLN A 484 2.35 -12.11 28.77
CA GLN A 484 1.26 -11.82 29.71
C GLN A 484 1.26 -12.80 30.88
N LYS A 485 1.48 -14.09 30.61
CA LYS A 485 1.79 -15.09 31.65
C LYS A 485 3.08 -14.77 32.39
N GLN A 486 4.11 -14.32 31.68
CA GLN A 486 5.37 -13.90 32.30
C GLN A 486 5.23 -12.56 33.07
N LYS A 487 4.29 -11.68 32.70
CA LYS A 487 4.02 -10.42 33.42
C LYS A 487 3.37 -10.64 34.78
N GLU A 488 2.43 -11.59 34.89
CA GLU A 488 1.81 -11.93 36.18
C GLU A 488 2.81 -12.58 37.15
N GLU A 489 3.71 -13.43 36.65
CA GLU A 489 4.82 -13.98 37.44
C GLU A 489 5.93 -12.95 37.72
N ALA A 490 6.11 -11.95 36.83
CA ALA A 490 7.12 -10.90 36.98
C ALA A 490 6.66 -9.72 37.84
N GLU A 491 5.37 -9.38 37.96
CA GLU A 491 4.88 -8.32 38.85
C GLU A 491 5.21 -8.62 40.32
N LEU A 492 5.21 -9.90 40.71
CA LEU A 492 5.62 -10.35 42.05
C LEU A 492 7.14 -10.22 42.30
N LYS A 493 7.93 -10.10 41.23
CA LYS A 493 9.40 -9.97 41.23
C LYS A 493 9.88 -8.55 40.90
N ALA A 494 9.01 -7.72 40.32
CA ALA A 494 9.29 -6.37 39.80
C ALA A 494 9.42 -5.30 40.90
N LEU A 495 9.03 -5.59 42.14
CA LEU A 495 9.22 -4.67 43.27
C LEU A 495 10.70 -4.60 43.73
N ASP A 496 11.52 -5.59 43.34
CA ASP A 496 12.95 -5.68 43.74
C ASP A 496 13.92 -5.31 42.59
N ASP A 497 13.48 -5.30 41.33
CA ASP A 497 14.35 -5.17 40.14
C ASP A 497 14.27 -3.81 39.39
N GLU A 498 13.40 -2.88 39.81
CA GLU A 498 13.16 -1.61 39.08
C GLU A 498 14.35 -0.62 39.13
N ASN A 499 15.28 -0.78 40.08
CA ASN A 499 16.49 0.06 40.17
C ASN A 499 17.62 -0.39 39.21
N THR A 500 17.52 -1.58 38.61
CA THR A 500 18.66 -2.20 37.89
C THR A 500 18.56 -2.05 36.35
N LYS A 501 17.36 -1.85 35.79
CA LYS A 501 17.13 -1.83 34.33
C LYS A 501 17.37 -0.49 33.62
N ARG A 502 17.39 0.65 34.33
CA ARG A 502 17.69 1.96 33.69
C ARG A 502 19.17 2.18 33.39
N THR A 503 20.06 1.37 33.95
CA THR A 503 21.52 1.43 33.74
C THR A 503 21.97 0.63 32.51
N LEU A 504 21.07 -0.06 31.80
CA LEU A 504 21.40 -1.01 30.73
C LEU A 504 21.21 -0.47 29.30
N LEU A 505 20.46 0.61 29.09
CA LEU A 505 20.30 1.25 27.77
C LEU A 505 21.49 2.15 27.37
N THR A 506 22.42 2.42 28.29
CA THR A 506 23.74 3.01 28.01
C THR A 506 24.85 1.95 27.92
N LYS A 507 24.53 0.65 28.05
CA LYS A 507 25.54 -0.42 28.17
C LYS A 507 25.53 -1.47 27.06
N THR A 508 24.71 -1.32 26.02
CA THR A 508 24.63 -2.30 24.91
C THR A 508 25.34 -1.87 23.62
N GLN A 509 26.35 -1.01 23.72
CA GLN A 509 27.40 -0.87 22.70
C GLN A 509 28.77 -1.11 23.35
N THR A 510 29.01 -2.36 23.73
CA THR A 510 30.36 -2.87 23.97
C THR A 510 30.49 -4.24 23.31
N THR A 511 30.29 -4.28 21.98
CA THR A 511 31.05 -5.23 21.17
C THR A 511 32.48 -4.69 21.12
N SER A 512 33.43 -5.48 21.61
CA SER A 512 34.82 -5.12 21.94
C SER A 512 35.73 -4.88 20.72
N GLY A 513 35.36 -3.97 19.83
CA GLY A 513 36.21 -3.47 18.75
C GLY A 513 35.86 -2.02 18.44
N SER A 514 36.85 -1.13 18.42
CA SER A 514 36.68 0.27 18.00
C SER A 514 36.17 0.32 16.56
N ALA A 515 35.36 1.34 16.23
CA ALA A 515 34.93 1.56 14.85
C ALA A 515 36.14 1.63 13.90
N PRO A 516 36.02 1.18 12.65
CA PRO A 516 37.11 1.23 11.68
C PRO A 516 37.60 2.67 11.49
N ARG A 517 38.93 2.85 11.48
CA ARG A 517 39.59 4.14 11.31
C ARG A 517 40.55 4.11 10.13
N SER A 518 40.71 5.27 9.48
CA SER A 518 41.71 5.51 8.45
C SER A 518 43.12 5.53 9.05
N GLU A 519 44.15 5.55 8.19
CA GLU A 519 45.55 5.66 8.63
C GLU A 519 45.80 6.90 9.50
N ASP A 520 45.07 7.99 9.26
CA ASP A 520 45.14 9.23 10.03
C ASP A 520 44.28 9.21 11.32
N GLY A 521 43.66 8.08 11.65
CA GLY A 521 42.84 7.89 12.85
C GLY A 521 41.40 8.42 12.75
N GLU A 522 40.97 8.91 11.59
CA GLU A 522 39.60 9.39 11.35
C GLU A 522 38.61 8.24 11.14
N LEU A 523 37.37 8.38 11.63
CA LEU A 523 36.30 7.37 11.49
C LEU A 523 36.00 7.08 10.01
N ILE A 524 36.02 5.80 9.64
CA ILE A 524 35.58 5.35 8.31
C ILE A 524 34.08 5.12 8.36
N ILE A 525 33.32 5.92 7.61
CA ILE A 525 31.87 5.85 7.57
C ILE A 525 31.41 5.35 6.21
N LYS A 526 30.49 4.38 6.20
CA LYS A 526 29.90 3.85 4.97
C LYS A 526 28.52 4.44 4.75
N ARG A 527 28.27 4.89 3.53
CA ARG A 527 26.94 5.28 3.06
C ARG A 527 26.08 4.04 2.87
N ARG A 528 24.77 4.15 3.06
CA ARG A 528 23.83 3.09 2.69
C ARG A 528 23.85 2.93 1.17
N GLU A 529 23.79 1.69 0.66
CA GLU A 529 23.62 1.46 -0.78
C GLU A 529 22.31 2.11 -1.25
N VAL A 530 22.45 3.12 -2.13
CA VAL A 530 21.34 3.92 -2.63
C VAL A 530 20.51 3.08 -3.60
N HIS A 531 19.34 2.63 -3.14
CA HIS A 531 18.34 2.02 -4.00
C HIS A 531 17.55 3.15 -4.67
N SER A 532 18.17 3.88 -5.60
CA SER A 532 17.42 4.91 -6.33
C SER A 532 16.35 4.21 -7.17
N GLY A 533 15.07 4.39 -6.82
CA GLY A 533 13.90 3.90 -7.57
C GLY A 533 13.72 4.54 -8.94
N ARG A 534 14.81 4.76 -9.67
CA ARG A 534 14.81 5.28 -11.05
C ARG A 534 15.14 4.13 -11.97
N ALA A 535 14.27 3.86 -12.95
CA ALA A 535 14.61 3.01 -14.08
C ALA A 535 15.78 3.66 -14.84
N ILE A 536 16.98 3.10 -14.66
CA ILE A 536 18.12 3.35 -15.53
C ILE A 536 18.16 2.17 -16.48
N SER A 537 18.08 2.43 -17.79
CA SER A 537 18.46 1.43 -18.79
C SER A 537 19.96 1.22 -18.66
N VAL A 538 20.36 0.08 -18.08
CA VAL A 538 21.75 -0.37 -18.05
C VAL A 538 21.83 -1.64 -18.87
N SER A 539 22.77 -1.69 -19.81
CA SER A 539 23.03 -2.84 -20.69
C SER A 539 23.56 -4.07 -19.96
N THR A 540 23.93 -3.92 -18.69
CA THR A 540 24.46 -4.97 -17.80
C THR A 540 23.91 -4.76 -16.41
N VAL A 541 23.17 -5.75 -15.91
CA VAL A 541 22.70 -5.80 -14.52
C VAL A 541 23.84 -6.33 -13.67
N GLU A 542 24.45 -5.46 -12.88
CA GLU A 542 25.23 -5.88 -11.71
C GLU A 542 24.27 -5.95 -10.52
N TRP A 543 24.25 -7.09 -9.84
CA TRP A 543 23.51 -7.31 -8.60
C TRP A 543 24.52 -7.30 -7.46
N SER A 544 24.32 -6.46 -6.45
CA SER A 544 24.95 -6.64 -5.14
C SER A 544 24.01 -7.49 -4.29
N VAL A 545 24.59 -8.46 -3.57
CA VAL A 545 23.86 -9.18 -2.51
C VAL A 545 23.75 -8.23 -1.33
N ALA A 546 22.51 -7.93 -0.91
CA ALA A 546 22.29 -7.31 0.39
C ALA A 546 22.79 -8.27 1.48
N GLU A 547 23.99 -8.01 2.01
CA GLU A 547 24.47 -8.66 3.23
C GLU A 547 23.46 -8.32 4.34
N LYS A 548 22.64 -9.30 4.76
CA LYS A 548 21.68 -9.18 5.86
C LYS A 548 22.33 -8.96 7.25
N THR A 549 23.58 -8.49 7.28
CA THR A 549 24.50 -8.46 8.42
C THR A 549 25.21 -7.12 8.61
N ALA A 550 25.03 -6.13 7.72
CA ALA A 550 25.67 -4.82 7.88
C ALA A 550 25.01 -4.05 9.05
N VAL A 551 25.68 -4.04 10.20
CA VAL A 551 25.35 -3.21 11.37
C VAL A 551 26.20 -1.94 11.29
N PRO A 552 25.66 -0.75 11.59
CA PRO A 552 26.47 0.46 11.66
C PRO A 552 27.63 0.26 12.64
N THR A 553 28.83 0.62 12.22
CA THR A 553 30.04 0.50 13.05
C THR A 553 30.20 1.66 14.02
N SER A 554 29.46 2.76 13.81
CA SER A 554 29.41 3.93 14.69
C SER A 554 28.00 4.50 14.79
N ALA A 555 27.74 5.31 15.82
CA ALA A 555 26.50 6.05 15.98
C ALA A 555 26.24 7.00 14.78
N LEU A 556 27.26 7.77 14.36
CA LEU A 556 27.15 8.65 13.20
C LEU A 556 26.75 7.88 11.92
N GLU A 557 27.35 6.71 11.68
CA GLU A 557 27.00 5.87 10.52
C GLU A 557 25.53 5.42 10.58
N GLY A 558 25.04 4.99 11.74
CA GLY A 558 23.63 4.60 11.92
C GLY A 558 22.68 5.75 11.63
N PHE A 559 22.99 6.94 12.16
CA PHE A 559 22.19 8.14 11.92
C PHE A 559 22.23 8.61 10.47
N MET A 560 23.36 8.43 9.79
CA MET A 560 23.43 8.67 8.35
C MET A 560 22.46 7.74 7.62
N TRP A 561 22.44 6.44 7.90
CA TRP A 561 21.52 5.51 7.22
C TRP A 561 20.05 5.87 7.43
N ASP A 562 19.67 6.24 8.65
CA ASP A 562 18.30 6.70 8.94
C ASP A 562 17.97 8.00 8.19
N LYS A 563 18.92 8.92 8.12
CA LYS A 563 18.77 10.17 7.38
C LYS A 563 18.62 9.95 5.88
N GLU A 564 19.37 9.01 5.32
CA GLU A 564 19.23 8.62 3.91
C GLU A 564 17.82 8.05 3.63
N ALA A 565 17.30 7.21 4.53
CA ALA A 565 15.92 6.73 4.44
C ALA A 565 14.87 7.84 4.59
N GLU A 566 15.12 8.88 5.39
CA GLU A 566 14.26 10.06 5.46
C GLU A 566 14.28 10.87 4.15
N VAL A 567 15.47 11.11 3.59
CA VAL A 567 15.61 11.87 2.34
C VAL A 567 14.97 11.13 1.16
N ASP A 568 15.06 9.80 1.10
CA ASP A 568 14.39 9.02 0.06
C ASP A 568 12.85 9.15 0.14
N ARG A 569 12.27 9.06 1.35
CA ARG A 569 10.83 9.35 1.56
C ARG A 569 10.45 10.76 1.14
N PHE A 570 11.34 11.74 1.33
CA PHE A 570 11.08 13.09 0.83
C PHE A 570 11.10 13.15 -0.70
N ARG A 571 12.07 12.50 -1.35
CA ARG A 571 12.19 12.45 -2.83
C ARG A 571 11.01 11.75 -3.48
N GLU A 572 10.45 10.73 -2.83
CA GLU A 572 9.23 10.03 -3.28
C GLU A 572 8.02 10.97 -3.26
N ARG A 573 7.84 11.74 -2.18
CA ARG A 573 6.74 12.71 -2.05
C ARG A 573 6.88 13.90 -2.99
N VAL A 574 8.07 14.48 -3.07
CA VAL A 574 8.36 15.63 -3.94
C VAL A 574 9.65 15.33 -4.72
N PRO A 575 9.54 14.91 -5.99
CA PRO A 575 10.69 14.65 -6.84
C PRO A 575 11.59 15.88 -7.01
N LEU A 576 12.90 15.65 -7.12
CA LEU A 576 13.90 16.72 -7.24
C LEU A 576 13.60 17.75 -8.36
N PRO A 577 13.13 17.38 -9.56
CA PRO A 577 12.80 18.37 -10.59
C PRO A 577 11.70 19.36 -10.16
N ASN A 578 10.70 18.88 -9.41
CA ASN A 578 9.62 19.70 -8.90
C ASN A 578 10.13 20.65 -7.82
N LEU A 579 10.96 20.13 -6.90
CA LEU A 579 11.57 20.92 -5.84
C LEU A 579 12.49 22.03 -6.41
N LEU A 580 13.31 21.71 -7.41
CA LEU A 580 14.14 22.70 -8.12
C LEU A 580 13.29 23.79 -8.78
N SER A 581 12.16 23.41 -9.37
CA SER A 581 11.25 24.37 -10.00
C SER A 581 10.62 25.31 -8.96
N GLN A 582 10.20 24.78 -7.81
CA GLN A 582 9.68 25.57 -6.69
C GLN A 582 10.72 26.57 -6.16
N VAL A 583 11.96 26.12 -5.96
CA VAL A 583 13.05 27.00 -5.50
C VAL A 583 13.34 28.10 -6.52
N LYS A 584 13.40 27.76 -7.82
CA LYS A 584 13.61 28.76 -8.88
C LYS A 584 12.50 29.81 -8.90
N VAL A 585 11.25 29.40 -8.80
CA VAL A 585 10.10 30.32 -8.73
C VAL A 585 10.21 31.21 -7.50
N SER A 586 10.50 30.63 -6.33
CA SER A 586 10.70 31.39 -5.09
C SER A 586 11.84 32.40 -5.25
N MET A 587 12.98 32.02 -5.80
CA MET A 587 14.13 32.93 -5.99
C MET A 587 13.87 34.06 -7.01
N MET A 588 12.94 33.87 -7.95
CA MET A 588 12.55 34.89 -8.94
C MET A 588 11.48 35.85 -8.40
N ASP A 589 10.70 35.42 -7.42
CA ASP A 589 9.64 36.23 -6.81
C ASP A 589 10.24 37.37 -5.95
N PRO A 590 10.01 38.64 -6.31
CA PRO A 590 10.46 39.79 -5.51
C PRO A 590 9.82 39.84 -4.12
N GLY A 591 8.63 39.24 -3.94
CA GLY A 591 7.93 39.16 -2.67
C GLY A 591 8.46 38.06 -1.73
N SER A 592 9.30 37.16 -2.24
CA SER A 592 9.89 36.10 -1.43
C SER A 592 10.96 36.63 -0.48
N SER A 593 10.99 36.12 0.74
CA SER A 593 12.02 36.48 1.70
C SER A 593 13.36 35.81 1.36
N LYS A 594 14.33 36.62 0.95
CA LYS A 594 15.72 36.21 0.72
C LYS A 594 16.39 35.80 2.03
N PRO A 595 17.40 34.91 2.01
CA PRO A 595 18.17 34.57 3.20
C PRO A 595 18.79 35.84 3.78
N ARG A 596 18.68 36.02 5.09
CA ARG A 596 19.33 37.11 5.83
C ARG A 596 20.82 36.83 5.94
N ASP A 597 21.59 37.89 6.14
CA ASP A 597 23.00 37.75 6.52
C ASP A 597 23.07 37.12 7.91
N TRP A 598 23.63 35.90 7.99
CA TRP A 598 23.74 35.17 9.25
C TRP A 598 24.92 35.65 10.10
N ILE A 599 26.08 35.86 9.48
CA ILE A 599 27.31 36.22 10.20
C ILE A 599 27.40 37.71 10.55
N GLY A 600 26.81 38.60 9.75
CA GLY A 600 26.88 40.04 9.97
C GLY A 600 26.42 40.51 11.36
N PRO A 601 25.20 40.15 11.81
CA PRO A 601 24.71 40.50 13.14
C PRO A 601 25.57 39.92 14.29
N ILE A 602 26.18 38.75 14.07
CA ILE A 602 27.06 38.11 15.05
C ILE A 602 28.36 38.90 15.22
N LEU A 603 28.98 39.33 14.12
CA LEU A 603 30.19 40.17 14.16
C LEU A 603 29.89 41.54 14.79
N GLN A 604 28.77 42.17 14.43
CA GLN A 604 28.35 43.45 15.01
C GLN A 604 28.11 43.35 16.53
N SER A 605 27.51 42.25 16.98
CA SER A 605 27.32 41.97 18.41
C SER A 605 28.65 41.81 19.14
N ALA A 606 29.61 41.09 18.55
CA ALA A 606 30.95 40.96 19.11
C ALA A 606 31.68 42.31 19.20
N ASP A 607 31.62 43.13 18.15
CA ASP A 607 32.24 44.47 18.10
C ASP A 607 31.65 45.40 19.16
N ALA A 608 30.32 45.47 19.25
CA ALA A 608 29.60 46.24 20.27
C ALA A 608 29.95 45.79 21.69
N ALA A 609 30.31 44.52 21.84
CA ALA A 609 30.71 43.92 23.10
C ALA A 609 32.23 44.01 23.37
N ASN A 610 33.02 44.75 22.56
CA ASN A 610 34.48 44.84 22.62
C ASN A 610 35.21 43.48 22.44
N GLY A 611 34.74 42.65 21.51
CA GLY A 611 35.29 41.32 21.23
C GLY A 611 34.94 40.28 22.30
N LYS A 612 33.79 40.44 22.97
CA LYS A 612 33.28 39.44 23.92
C LYS A 612 32.70 38.22 23.19
N PHE A 613 32.65 37.14 23.96
CA PHE A 613 32.19 35.81 23.55
C PHE A 613 30.71 35.86 23.15
N VAL A 614 30.36 35.40 21.94
CA VAL A 614 28.97 35.47 21.45
C VAL A 614 28.22 34.16 21.72
N ILE A 615 27.03 34.26 22.31
CA ILE A 615 26.15 33.11 22.54
C ILE A 615 25.07 33.04 21.45
N ILE A 616 25.01 31.90 20.76
CA ILE A 616 23.95 31.60 19.79
C ILE A 616 23.01 30.56 20.44
N PRO A 617 21.78 30.95 20.81
CA PRO A 617 20.83 30.02 21.38
C PRO A 617 20.41 28.96 20.35
N GLU A 618 20.38 27.70 20.79
CA GLU A 618 19.97 26.55 20.00
C GLU A 618 18.64 25.97 20.50
N CYS A 619 17.66 25.90 19.61
CA CYS A 619 16.40 25.20 19.85
C CYS A 619 16.48 23.74 19.36
N LYS A 620 16.37 22.78 20.29
CA LYS A 620 16.27 21.34 20.01
C LYS A 620 15.24 20.68 20.92
N ARG A 621 14.37 19.84 20.35
CA ARG A 621 13.24 19.21 21.06
C ARG A 621 13.68 18.01 21.90
N MET A 622 14.60 17.21 21.37
CA MET A 622 15.15 16.03 22.03
C MET A 622 16.66 15.94 21.80
N GLU A 623 17.30 15.01 22.50
CA GLU A 623 18.71 14.66 22.36
C GLU A 623 18.81 13.13 22.30
N PRO A 624 19.51 12.51 21.33
CA PRO A 624 19.62 11.05 21.21
C PRO A 624 19.95 10.29 22.50
N THR A 625 20.85 10.85 23.33
CA THR A 625 21.33 10.23 24.57
C THR A 625 20.44 10.50 25.80
N MET A 626 19.65 11.58 25.79
CA MET A 626 18.84 12.02 26.93
C MET A 626 17.33 11.94 26.69
N GLY A 627 16.91 11.64 25.46
CA GLY A 627 15.52 11.67 25.05
C GLY A 627 14.94 13.09 24.99
N SER A 628 13.63 13.20 25.21
CA SER A 628 12.92 14.49 25.16
C SER A 628 13.43 15.44 26.24
N LEU A 629 13.86 16.64 25.83
CA LEU A 629 14.36 17.64 26.78
C LEU A 629 13.22 18.27 27.58
N ARG A 630 11.99 18.32 27.04
CA ARG A 630 10.79 18.88 27.70
C ARG A 630 9.49 18.26 27.18
N LYS A 631 8.52 18.08 28.08
CA LYS A 631 7.15 17.61 27.74
C LYS A 631 6.39 18.51 26.75
N ARG A 632 6.68 19.82 26.73
CA ARG A 632 6.13 20.79 25.76
C ARG A 632 7.25 21.71 25.29
N TYR A 633 7.65 21.60 24.03
CA TYR A 633 8.70 22.41 23.43
C TYR A 633 8.09 23.35 22.38
N ASN A 634 7.97 24.64 22.71
CA ASN A 634 7.35 25.65 21.86
C ASN A 634 8.43 26.57 21.26
N ILE A 635 8.82 26.27 20.02
CA ILE A 635 9.88 26.98 19.30
C ILE A 635 9.52 28.45 19.07
N PRO A 636 8.32 28.81 18.55
CA PRO A 636 7.94 30.21 18.39
C PRO A 636 8.06 31.04 19.67
N LYS A 637 7.66 30.48 20.82
CA LYS A 637 7.79 31.17 22.11
C LYS A 637 9.25 31.42 22.48
N LEU A 638 10.10 30.40 22.38
CA LEU A 638 11.53 30.52 22.71
C LEU A 638 12.23 31.51 21.77
N VAL A 639 11.92 31.45 20.47
CA VAL A 639 12.50 32.36 19.47
C VAL A 639 12.12 33.82 19.75
N LYS A 640 10.87 34.10 20.14
CA LYS A 640 10.47 35.46 20.56
C LYS A 640 11.25 35.91 21.78
N GLN A 641 11.46 35.04 22.76
CA GLN A 641 12.25 35.34 23.96
C GLN A 641 13.72 35.61 23.63
N PHE A 642 14.35 34.79 22.80
CA PHE A 642 15.73 35.01 22.35
C PHE A 642 15.87 36.30 21.55
N THR A 643 14.89 36.60 20.70
CA THR A 643 14.87 37.88 19.96
C THR A 643 14.77 39.07 20.91
N GLN A 644 13.91 38.98 21.93
CA GLN A 644 13.76 40.00 22.98
C GLN A 644 15.02 40.17 23.84
N ALA A 645 15.75 39.09 24.07
CA ALA A 645 17.03 39.10 24.77
C ALA A 645 18.19 39.65 23.92
N GLY A 646 17.97 39.98 22.64
CA GLY A 646 19.00 40.52 21.76
C GLY A 646 19.93 39.46 21.15
N ALA A 647 19.49 38.20 21.06
CA ALA A 647 20.28 37.14 20.42
C ALA A 647 20.65 37.54 18.98
N PRO A 648 21.94 37.51 18.59
CA PRO A 648 22.37 37.97 17.27
C PRO A 648 22.02 36.99 16.14
N ALA A 649 21.83 35.72 16.47
CA ALA A 649 21.35 34.67 15.57
C ALA A 649 20.68 33.58 16.40
N ILE A 650 19.89 32.71 15.76
CA ILE A 650 19.24 31.58 16.43
C ILE A 650 19.50 30.31 15.63
N SER A 651 19.91 29.24 16.31
CA SER A 651 20.04 27.90 15.72
C SER A 651 18.78 27.10 16.00
N ILE A 652 18.21 26.47 14.98
CA ILE A 652 17.05 25.59 15.09
C ILE A 652 17.43 24.23 14.55
N ASN A 653 17.31 23.21 15.37
CA ASN A 653 17.51 21.84 14.94
C ASN A 653 16.22 21.30 14.30
N CYS A 654 16.30 20.96 13.00
CA CYS A 654 15.16 20.46 12.23
C CYS A 654 15.30 18.99 11.84
N ASP A 655 16.26 18.25 12.41
CA ASP A 655 16.40 16.82 12.17
C ASP A 655 15.32 16.04 12.91
N GLY A 656 14.45 15.35 12.16
CA GLY A 656 13.34 14.59 12.71
C GLY A 656 13.72 13.25 13.35
N VAL A 657 14.86 12.67 12.95
CA VAL A 657 15.31 11.35 13.42
C VAL A 657 16.06 11.48 14.75
N LEU A 658 17.03 12.38 14.80
CA LEU A 658 17.95 12.57 15.92
C LEU A 658 17.37 13.46 17.01
N PHE A 659 16.77 14.59 16.60
CA PHE A 659 16.46 15.69 17.50
C PHE A 659 14.96 16.05 17.50
N GLY A 660 14.14 15.25 16.80
CA GLY A 660 12.68 15.33 16.78
C GLY A 660 12.14 16.65 16.22
N GLY A 661 12.97 17.39 15.48
CA GLY A 661 12.62 18.65 14.82
C GLY A 661 11.86 18.42 13.52
N THR A 662 11.34 19.50 12.93
CA THR A 662 10.72 19.47 11.61
C THR A 662 11.13 20.67 10.76
N LEU A 663 10.88 20.63 9.44
CA LEU A 663 11.16 21.77 8.56
C LEU A 663 10.25 22.97 8.88
N GLU A 664 9.03 22.71 9.34
CA GLU A 664 8.10 23.75 9.79
C GLU A 664 8.64 24.53 11.00
N ASP A 665 9.51 23.92 11.81
CA ASP A 665 10.18 24.61 12.91
C ASP A 665 11.10 25.74 12.42
N ILE A 666 11.72 25.59 11.24
CA ILE A 666 12.52 26.66 10.61
C ILE A 666 11.61 27.81 10.20
N THR A 667 10.52 27.52 9.49
CA THR A 667 9.54 28.53 9.06
C THR A 667 8.96 29.28 10.25
N ALA A 668 8.49 28.54 11.26
CA ALA A 668 7.87 29.10 12.45
C ALA A 668 8.86 29.92 13.28
N ALA A 669 10.13 29.50 13.37
CA ALA A 669 11.18 30.29 14.01
C ALA A 669 11.43 31.60 13.26
N ARG A 670 11.55 31.55 11.93
CA ARG A 670 11.80 32.75 11.12
C ARG A 670 10.66 33.77 11.26
N GLU A 671 9.41 33.31 11.20
CA GLU A 671 8.23 34.15 11.40
C GLU A 671 8.18 34.72 12.82
N ALA A 672 8.47 33.91 13.83
CA ALA A 672 8.51 34.33 15.22
C ALA A 672 9.57 35.43 15.45
N ALA A 673 10.79 35.25 14.93
CA ALA A 673 11.88 36.23 15.01
C ALA A 673 11.49 37.55 14.33
N SER A 674 10.88 37.46 13.15
CA SER A 674 10.40 38.63 12.41
C SER A 674 9.33 39.39 13.19
N SER A 675 8.33 38.66 13.72
CA SER A 675 7.23 39.26 14.47
C SER A 675 7.70 39.92 15.77
N ALA A 676 8.69 39.33 16.46
CA ALA A 676 9.26 39.90 17.68
C ALA A 676 10.05 41.18 17.39
N ALA A 677 10.88 41.19 16.34
CA ALA A 677 11.64 42.38 15.96
C ALA A 677 10.75 43.56 15.57
N VAL A 678 9.66 43.31 14.84
CA VAL A 678 8.66 44.34 14.51
C VAL A 678 8.03 44.91 15.77
N ALA A 679 7.71 44.08 16.76
CA ALA A 679 7.13 44.53 18.03
C ALA A 679 8.11 45.34 18.90
N MET A 680 9.42 45.20 18.70
CA MET A 680 10.47 45.90 19.44
C MET A 680 10.99 47.16 18.74
N SER A 681 10.57 47.42 17.50
CA SER A 681 11.10 48.53 16.71
C SER A 681 10.64 49.89 17.23
N THR A 682 11.52 50.61 17.93
CA THR A 682 11.39 52.04 18.26
C THR A 682 12.57 52.79 17.66
N GLU A 683 12.30 53.72 16.72
CA GLU A 683 13.19 54.68 16.01
C GLU A 683 14.55 54.17 15.45
N ASP A 684 15.30 53.32 16.16
CA ASP A 684 16.45 52.56 15.69
C ASP A 684 16.00 51.13 15.30
N GLY A 685 16.07 50.81 14.01
CA GLY A 685 15.52 49.58 13.43
C GLY A 685 16.06 48.29 14.06
N VAL A 686 15.21 47.55 14.79
CA VAL A 686 15.55 46.24 15.34
C VAL A 686 15.62 45.20 14.22
N ILE A 687 16.79 44.61 14.01
CA ILE A 687 17.02 43.59 12.98
C ILE A 687 16.58 42.23 13.54
N ALA A 688 15.67 41.56 12.83
CA ALA A 688 15.25 40.21 13.20
C ALA A 688 16.40 39.20 13.07
N PRO A 689 16.69 38.39 14.09
CA PRO A 689 17.82 37.48 14.04
C PRO A 689 17.69 36.46 12.90
N PRO A 690 18.79 36.13 12.21
CA PRO A 690 18.85 35.10 11.19
C PRO A 690 18.78 33.69 11.81
N VAL A 691 18.18 32.76 11.07
CA VAL A 691 17.97 31.37 11.50
C VAL A 691 18.98 30.43 10.83
N LEU A 692 19.81 29.79 11.65
CA LEU A 692 20.65 28.66 11.26
C LEU A 692 19.83 27.36 11.36
N ALA A 693 19.69 26.63 10.25
CA ALA A 693 19.11 25.30 10.25
C ALA A 693 20.21 24.26 10.53
N SER A 694 20.14 23.63 11.70
CA SER A 694 21.00 22.50 12.07
C SER A 694 20.30 21.19 11.71
N ASP A 695 20.92 20.42 10.82
CA ASP A 695 20.41 19.13 10.32
C ASP A 695 21.61 18.25 9.92
N LEU A 696 21.43 16.93 9.87
CA LEU A 696 22.43 16.05 9.25
C LEU A 696 22.28 16.13 7.72
N ILE A 697 22.92 17.11 7.10
CA ILE A 697 22.81 17.35 5.65
C ILE A 697 23.72 16.40 4.88
N LEU A 698 23.11 15.52 4.09
CA LEU A 698 23.80 14.48 3.31
C LEU A 698 23.66 14.67 1.81
N TYR A 699 22.58 15.32 1.36
CA TYR A 699 22.27 15.48 -0.06
C TYR A 699 21.79 16.90 -0.41
N PRO A 700 22.00 17.36 -1.66
CA PRO A 700 21.52 18.67 -2.14
C PRO A 700 20.03 18.90 -1.94
N TYR A 701 19.25 17.81 -2.00
CA TYR A 701 17.80 17.83 -1.82
C TYR A 701 17.39 18.53 -0.52
N GLN A 702 18.11 18.30 0.58
CA GLN A 702 17.83 18.95 1.87
C GLN A 702 18.08 20.46 1.81
N LEU A 703 19.13 20.93 1.12
CA LEU A 703 19.44 22.35 0.96
C LEU A 703 18.30 23.11 0.26
N TYR A 704 17.73 22.51 -0.79
CA TYR A 704 16.58 23.10 -1.49
C TYR A 704 15.34 23.21 -0.59
N LYS A 705 15.07 22.18 0.23
CA LYS A 705 13.98 22.23 1.20
C LYS A 705 14.21 23.29 2.28
N LEU A 706 15.41 23.37 2.83
CA LEU A 706 15.78 24.37 3.84
C LEU A 706 15.67 25.79 3.29
N ARG A 707 16.04 26.00 2.01
CA ARG A 707 15.85 27.29 1.35
C ARG A 707 14.37 27.70 1.28
N LEU A 708 13.48 26.78 0.95
CA LEU A 708 12.03 27.02 0.92
C LEU A 708 11.43 27.22 2.32
N ALA A 709 11.95 26.52 3.33
CA ALA A 709 11.56 26.70 4.73
C ALA A 709 12.03 28.05 5.31
N GLY A 710 12.90 28.77 4.61
CA GLY A 710 13.39 30.09 5.02
C GLY A 710 14.64 30.05 5.89
N ALA A 711 15.45 29.00 5.82
CA ALA A 711 16.77 29.01 6.46
C ALA A 711 17.63 30.17 5.92
N ASP A 712 18.37 30.82 6.81
CA ASP A 712 19.34 31.87 6.46
C ASP A 712 20.77 31.29 6.36
N ALA A 713 21.08 30.31 7.21
CA ALA A 713 22.30 29.52 7.18
C ALA A 713 22.01 28.03 7.40
N ILE A 714 22.98 27.17 7.07
CA ILE A 714 22.93 25.71 7.27
C ILE A 714 24.22 25.20 7.94
N SER A 715 24.13 24.09 8.66
CA SER A 715 25.29 23.38 9.21
C SER A 715 25.66 22.15 8.38
N LEU A 716 26.94 21.99 8.04
CA LEU A 716 27.48 20.77 7.43
C LEU A 716 28.46 20.09 8.38
N VAL A 717 28.21 18.82 8.68
CA VAL A 717 29.09 18.01 9.54
C VAL A 717 30.22 17.43 8.68
N ALA A 718 31.46 17.91 8.88
CA ALA A 718 32.60 17.49 8.05
C ALA A 718 32.86 15.98 8.12
N GLY A 719 32.61 15.36 9.29
CA GLY A 719 32.75 13.92 9.48
C GLY A 719 31.81 13.08 8.62
N SER A 720 30.60 13.55 8.27
CA SER A 720 29.61 12.75 7.54
C SER A 720 29.70 12.83 6.01
N LEU A 721 30.54 13.71 5.48
CA LEU A 721 30.63 14.04 4.05
C LEU A 721 31.97 13.60 3.47
N SER A 722 32.04 13.19 2.20
CA SER A 722 33.35 13.09 1.53
C SER A 722 33.91 14.48 1.19
N ASN A 723 35.20 14.59 0.84
CA ASN A 723 35.78 15.88 0.38
C ASN A 723 35.00 16.46 -0.81
N LYS A 724 34.58 15.59 -1.74
CA LYS A 724 33.77 15.98 -2.90
C LYS A 724 32.39 16.46 -2.50
N ASP A 725 31.72 15.76 -1.58
CA ASP A 725 30.38 16.13 -1.14
C ASP A 725 30.39 17.42 -0.34
N LEU A 726 31.39 17.61 0.54
CA LEU A 726 31.58 18.85 1.31
C LEU A 726 31.74 20.06 0.39
N LEU A 727 32.59 19.94 -0.63
CA LEU A 727 32.76 20.99 -1.65
C LEU A 727 31.47 21.22 -2.45
N TYR A 728 30.80 20.14 -2.87
CA TYR A 728 29.61 20.22 -3.71
C TYR A 728 28.43 20.85 -2.98
N LEU A 729 28.15 20.42 -1.74
CA LEU A 729 27.08 20.97 -0.90
C LEU A 729 27.33 22.43 -0.55
N THR A 730 28.58 22.80 -0.23
CA THR A 730 28.97 24.20 0.02
C THR A 730 28.71 25.08 -1.22
N LYS A 731 29.06 24.61 -2.43
CA LYS A 731 28.78 25.32 -3.69
C LYS A 731 27.29 25.49 -3.95
N ILE A 732 26.50 24.45 -3.68
CA ILE A 732 25.03 24.52 -3.84
C ILE A 732 24.43 25.49 -2.82
N ALA A 733 24.83 25.42 -1.54
CA ALA A 733 24.38 26.35 -0.51
C ALA A 733 24.65 27.81 -0.92
N LYS A 734 25.86 28.10 -1.44
CA LYS A 734 26.20 29.40 -2.00
C LYS A 734 25.29 29.81 -3.17
N SER A 735 24.96 28.89 -4.08
CA SER A 735 24.01 29.16 -5.18
C SER A 735 22.59 29.46 -4.69
N LEU A 736 22.22 28.94 -3.52
CA LEU A 736 20.95 29.17 -2.85
C LEU A 736 20.97 30.39 -1.91
N GLN A 737 22.10 31.12 -1.84
CA GLN A 737 22.34 32.24 -0.94
C GLN A 737 22.29 31.86 0.55
N LEU A 738 22.47 30.58 0.88
CA LEU A 738 22.57 30.09 2.26
C LEU A 738 24.02 30.22 2.74
N GLN A 739 24.22 30.80 3.92
CA GLN A 739 25.54 30.77 4.59
C GLN A 739 25.80 29.39 5.19
N VAL A 740 27.07 28.99 5.25
CA VAL A 740 27.47 27.63 5.66
C VAL A 740 28.30 27.71 6.94
N VAL A 741 27.90 26.94 7.95
CA VAL A 741 28.70 26.67 9.15
C VAL A 741 29.22 25.24 9.06
N ILE A 742 30.53 25.04 9.23
CA ILE A 742 31.12 23.70 9.16
C ILE A 742 31.39 23.18 10.56
N SER A 743 30.78 22.05 10.93
CA SER A 743 30.97 21.40 12.23
C SER A 743 32.07 20.33 12.14
N VAL A 744 33.07 20.40 13.03
CA VAL A 744 34.23 19.50 13.10
C VAL A 744 34.44 18.96 14.51
N SER A 745 34.88 17.70 14.61
CA SER A 745 35.14 16.99 15.86
C SER A 745 36.59 16.49 15.99
N THR A 746 37.41 16.61 14.94
CA THR A 746 38.80 16.14 14.90
C THR A 746 39.70 17.08 14.11
N LYS A 747 41.02 16.97 14.33
CA LYS A 747 42.05 17.73 13.58
C LYS A 747 42.10 17.35 12.10
N VAL A 748 41.88 16.07 11.79
CA VAL A 748 41.82 15.57 10.41
C VAL A 748 40.66 16.22 9.65
N GLN A 749 39.52 16.43 10.31
CA GLN A 749 38.40 17.16 9.71
C GLN A 749 38.73 18.65 9.45
N ILE A 750 39.52 19.30 10.32
CA ILE A 750 40.00 20.67 10.09
C ILE A 750 40.88 20.72 8.83
N GLN A 751 41.84 19.80 8.69
CA GLN A 751 42.68 19.71 7.50
C GLN A 751 41.86 19.43 6.23
N LYS A 752 40.84 18.57 6.34
CA LYS A 752 39.90 18.30 5.26
C LYS A 752 39.15 19.56 4.82
N VAL A 753 38.69 20.38 5.76
CA VAL A 753 38.05 21.67 5.47
C VAL A 753 39.04 22.58 4.76
N MET A 754 40.26 22.72 5.31
CA MET A 754 41.34 23.54 4.75
C MET A 754 41.68 23.16 3.29
N ASN A 755 41.70 21.86 3.00
CA ASN A 755 42.10 21.34 1.68
C ASN A 755 40.94 21.29 0.67
N SER A 756 39.69 21.25 1.14
CA SER A 756 38.53 21.02 0.28
C SER A 756 37.75 22.28 -0.04
N LEU A 757 37.82 23.32 0.80
CA LEU A 757 37.04 24.55 0.66
C LEU A 757 37.96 25.73 0.40
N ASP A 758 37.50 26.67 -0.45
CA ASP A 758 38.24 27.90 -0.72
C ASP A 758 37.92 28.96 0.35
N LYS A 759 38.83 29.93 0.54
CA LYS A 759 38.59 31.12 1.38
C LYS A 759 37.26 31.80 1.05
N GLY A 760 36.45 32.05 2.08
CA GLY A 760 35.12 32.68 1.95
C GLY A 760 34.02 31.74 1.43
N SER A 761 34.25 30.42 1.37
CA SER A 761 33.22 29.44 1.01
C SER A 761 32.26 29.10 2.14
N PHE A 762 32.66 29.34 3.39
CA PHE A 762 31.86 29.13 4.59
C PHE A 762 31.99 30.34 5.52
N ALA A 763 30.98 30.57 6.36
CA ALA A 763 30.86 31.74 7.21
C ALA A 763 31.52 31.56 8.58
N ALA A 764 31.50 30.35 9.12
CA ALA A 764 32.11 30.03 10.41
C ALA A 764 32.48 28.54 10.52
N LEU A 765 33.44 28.25 11.40
CA LEU A 765 33.75 26.89 11.83
C LEU A 765 33.09 26.64 13.20
N SER A 766 32.59 25.44 13.44
CA SER A 766 32.14 25.01 14.75
C SER A 766 32.91 23.78 15.20
N VAL A 767 33.51 23.85 16.39
CA VAL A 767 34.16 22.71 17.03
C VAL A 767 33.19 22.06 18.01
N THR A 768 32.97 20.76 17.87
CA THR A 768 32.04 20.02 18.75
C THR A 768 32.80 19.26 19.83
N ASN A 769 32.27 19.25 21.06
CA ASN A 769 32.71 18.35 22.13
C ASN A 769 31.94 17.02 22.16
N ARG A 770 31.31 16.67 21.03
CA ARG A 770 30.61 15.41 20.84
C ARG A 770 31.54 14.39 20.19
N ASP A 771 31.53 13.18 20.73
CA ASP A 771 32.16 12.03 20.10
C ASP A 771 31.22 11.48 19.01
N MET A 772 31.68 11.45 17.76
CA MET A 772 30.87 10.97 16.63
C MET A 772 30.74 9.44 16.59
N GLU A 773 31.62 8.69 17.29
CA GLU A 773 31.55 7.24 17.38
C GLU A 773 30.40 6.79 18.28
N THR A 774 30.26 7.42 19.45
CA THR A 774 29.24 7.07 20.46
C THR A 774 28.08 8.05 20.55
N PHE A 775 28.19 9.23 19.93
CA PHE A 775 27.34 10.41 20.14
C PHE A 775 27.32 10.96 21.57
N GLY A 776 28.19 10.44 22.44
CA GLY A 776 28.43 10.94 23.79
C GLY A 776 29.06 12.34 23.79
N PHE A 777 29.07 12.95 24.96
CA PHE A 777 29.73 14.24 25.16
C PHE A 777 31.00 14.03 25.96
N ASP A 778 32.05 14.75 25.60
CA ASP A 778 33.19 14.95 26.47
C ASP A 778 32.76 15.84 27.65
N GLU A 779 32.61 15.20 28.81
CA GLU A 779 32.18 15.86 30.05
C GLU A 779 33.20 16.88 30.56
N ASN A 780 34.47 16.84 30.12
CA ASN A 780 35.49 17.81 30.53
C ASN A 780 35.65 18.97 29.53
N GLY A 781 35.08 18.83 28.33
CA GLY A 781 35.22 19.79 27.23
C GLY A 781 36.64 19.96 26.70
N SER A 782 37.56 19.06 27.08
CA SER A 782 38.95 19.06 26.64
C SER A 782 39.08 18.78 25.14
N GLN A 783 38.15 18.05 24.53
CA GLN A 783 38.10 17.82 23.08
C GLN A 783 37.96 19.14 22.31
N ALA A 784 36.98 19.98 22.69
CA ALA A 784 36.77 21.26 22.01
C ALA A 784 37.95 22.22 22.24
N ILE A 785 38.48 22.29 23.46
CA ILE A 785 39.66 23.12 23.78
C ILE A 785 40.88 22.67 22.97
N SER A 786 41.14 21.36 22.90
CA SER A 786 42.26 20.79 22.13
C SER A 786 42.18 21.10 20.63
N LEU A 787 40.96 21.18 20.07
CA LEU A 787 40.76 21.59 18.68
C LEU A 787 41.00 23.10 18.50
N LEU A 788 40.57 23.93 19.46
CA LEU A 788 40.78 25.38 19.44
C LEU A 788 42.27 25.75 19.53
N GLU A 789 43.03 25.01 20.32
CA GLU A 789 44.47 25.21 20.51
C GLU A 789 45.34 24.45 19.47
N SER A 790 44.71 23.81 18.48
CA SER A 790 45.42 22.97 17.52
C SER A 790 46.21 23.78 16.48
N SER A 791 47.36 23.26 16.07
CA SER A 791 48.16 23.84 14.98
C SER A 791 47.39 23.83 13.66
N GLU A 792 46.56 22.81 13.43
CA GLU A 792 45.72 22.69 12.25
C GLU A 792 44.68 23.81 12.15
N LEU A 793 44.12 24.25 13.28
CA LEU A 793 43.21 25.40 13.30
C LEU A 793 43.95 26.72 13.05
N ALA A 794 45.17 26.86 13.57
CA ALA A 794 46.01 28.03 13.30
C ALA A 794 46.36 28.15 11.80
N GLU A 795 46.73 27.04 11.15
CA GLU A 795 46.96 26.99 9.70
C GLU A 795 45.69 27.27 8.89
N LEU A 796 44.53 26.76 9.35
CA LEU A 796 43.25 27.08 8.72
C LEU A 796 42.97 28.60 8.77
N LYS A 797 43.23 29.26 9.91
CA LYS A 797 43.06 30.71 10.04
C LYS A 797 44.03 31.48 9.15
N GLU A 798 45.29 31.09 9.06
CA GLU A 798 46.25 31.75 8.16
C GLU A 798 45.81 31.68 6.69
N THR A 799 45.30 30.51 6.27
CA THR A 799 44.86 30.28 4.89
C THR A 799 43.49 30.90 4.56
N HIS A 800 42.55 30.89 5.51
CA HIS A 800 41.16 31.30 5.30
C HIS A 800 40.82 32.69 5.88
N GLY A 801 41.76 33.32 6.59
CA GLY A 801 41.62 34.62 7.25
C GLY A 801 41.67 34.50 8.77
N ASP A 802 42.52 35.30 9.40
CA ASP A 802 42.71 35.32 10.86
C ASP A 802 41.40 35.62 11.62
N ASP A 803 40.51 36.38 10.99
CA ASP A 803 39.20 36.78 11.52
C ASP A 803 38.12 35.70 11.37
N LEU A 804 38.43 34.49 10.91
CA LEU A 804 37.46 33.40 10.74
C LEU A 804 36.81 33.06 12.10
N PRO A 805 35.48 33.24 12.27
CA PRO A 805 34.82 32.95 13.53
C PRO A 805 34.75 31.45 13.80
N VAL A 806 35.21 31.04 14.99
CA VAL A 806 35.21 29.65 15.45
C VAL A 806 34.33 29.52 16.69
N PHE A 807 33.27 28.73 16.61
CA PHE A 807 32.29 28.54 17.69
C PHE A 807 32.47 27.17 18.35
N ALA A 808 32.26 27.10 19.67
CA ALA A 808 32.10 25.82 20.35
C ALA A 808 30.64 25.35 20.30
N GLU A 809 30.41 24.08 19.99
CA GLU A 809 29.08 23.45 19.96
C GLU A 809 29.02 22.24 20.90
N GLY A 810 27.83 21.99 21.47
CA GLY A 810 27.53 20.78 22.24
C GLY A 810 26.98 21.10 23.61
N ARG A 811 27.50 20.47 24.66
CA ARG A 811 27.09 20.74 26.07
C ARG A 811 27.83 21.92 26.69
N VAL A 812 27.92 23.02 25.96
CA VAL A 812 28.47 24.27 26.51
C VAL A 812 27.53 24.75 27.63
N GLY A 813 28.01 24.72 28.88
CA GLY A 813 27.28 25.13 30.08
C GLY A 813 26.71 24.03 31.00
N LEU A 814 26.86 22.73 30.66
CA LEU A 814 26.39 21.59 31.48
C LEU A 814 27.49 20.59 31.86
N ILE A 815 28.75 21.03 31.85
CA ILE A 815 29.91 20.20 32.17
C ILE A 815 30.12 20.18 33.69
N ASN A 816 30.24 18.98 34.26
CA ASN A 816 30.37 18.75 35.70
C ASN A 816 31.74 19.20 36.22
N HIS A 817 31.88 20.48 36.51
CA HIS A 817 32.74 20.94 37.60
C HIS A 817 31.92 21.88 38.47
N GLU A 818 31.50 21.39 39.64
CA GLU A 818 31.16 22.19 40.83
C GLU A 818 30.33 23.47 40.61
N GLY A 819 29.34 23.42 39.70
CA GLY A 819 28.24 24.39 39.68
C GLY A 819 28.48 25.74 38.99
N ASP A 820 29.55 25.92 38.19
CA ASP A 820 29.77 27.19 37.49
C ASP A 820 29.90 27.06 35.96
N SER A 821 28.80 27.32 35.25
CA SER A 821 28.75 27.31 33.77
C SER A 821 29.71 28.35 33.16
N SER A 822 30.03 29.41 33.89
CA SER A 822 30.93 30.49 33.47
C SER A 822 32.38 30.03 33.32
N ALA A 823 32.83 29.05 34.11
CA ALA A 823 34.22 28.59 34.10
C ALA A 823 34.61 27.86 32.80
N TYR A 824 33.70 27.09 32.21
CA TYR A 824 33.96 26.45 30.92
C TYR A 824 33.91 27.45 29.76
N ILE A 825 32.97 28.41 29.80
CA ILE A 825 32.90 29.50 28.83
C ILE A 825 34.18 30.33 28.86
N GLN A 826 34.70 30.62 30.06
CA GLN A 826 35.99 31.30 30.22
C GLN A 826 37.14 30.51 29.59
N LYS A 827 37.22 29.20 29.82
CA LYS A 827 38.24 28.34 29.18
C LYS A 827 38.13 28.33 27.66
N LEU A 828 36.91 28.28 27.11
CA LEU A 828 36.70 28.38 25.66
C LEU A 828 37.18 29.74 25.11
N LYS A 829 36.93 30.82 25.84
CA LYS A 829 37.40 32.16 25.50
C LYS A 829 38.93 32.25 25.53
N GLU A 830 39.56 31.70 26.57
CA GLU A 830 41.02 31.64 26.70
C GLU A 830 41.66 30.80 25.58
N ALA A 831 40.99 29.72 25.16
CA ALA A 831 41.38 28.90 24.02
C ALA A 831 41.13 29.56 22.64
N GLY A 832 40.54 30.75 22.59
CA GLY A 832 40.35 31.52 21.37
C GLY A 832 39.06 31.24 20.59
N ALA A 833 38.03 30.68 21.24
CA ALA A 833 36.70 30.60 20.66
C ALA A 833 36.04 31.99 20.53
N PHE A 834 35.41 32.24 19.39
CA PHE A 834 34.65 33.45 19.13
C PHE A 834 33.31 33.45 19.90
N GLY A 835 32.73 32.28 20.12
CA GLY A 835 31.45 32.13 20.79
C GLY A 835 31.03 30.67 20.94
N ALA A 836 29.76 30.43 21.31
CA ALA A 836 29.22 29.08 21.40
C ALA A 836 27.74 28.95 21.04
N PHE A 837 27.38 27.77 20.54
CA PHE A 837 25.99 27.32 20.42
C PHE A 837 25.53 26.69 21.73
N VAL A 838 24.47 27.25 22.33
CA VAL A 838 23.99 26.83 23.65
C VAL A 838 22.52 26.38 23.57
N GLY A 839 22.27 25.08 23.79
CA GLY A 839 20.92 24.50 23.72
C GLY A 839 20.50 23.71 24.97
N SER A 840 21.11 22.55 25.22
CA SER A 840 20.71 21.62 26.28
C SER A 840 20.82 22.19 27.69
N GLY A 841 21.73 23.14 27.93
CA GLY A 841 21.84 23.90 29.18
C GLY A 841 20.61 24.75 29.49
N LEU A 842 19.93 25.26 28.45
CA LEU A 842 18.74 26.09 28.58
C LEU A 842 17.49 25.24 28.92
N ALA A 843 17.47 23.95 28.53
CA ALA A 843 16.28 23.13 28.64
C ALA A 843 16.00 22.56 30.05
N LYS A 844 17.02 22.35 30.90
CA LYS A 844 16.93 21.55 32.14
C LYS A 844 16.41 22.27 33.40
N LYS A 845 16.40 23.61 33.49
CA LYS A 845 15.96 24.29 34.72
C LYS A 845 14.43 24.36 34.81
N LYS A 846 13.85 23.61 35.75
CA LYS A 846 12.42 23.67 36.15
C LYS A 846 12.17 25.00 36.87
N GLU A 847 11.23 25.79 36.32
CA GLU A 847 10.66 27.04 36.89
C GLU A 847 11.69 28.16 37.17
N GLY A 848 11.69 29.21 36.34
CA GLY A 848 12.63 30.34 36.41
C GLY A 848 13.49 30.59 35.15
N MET A 849 13.05 30.09 33.99
CA MET A 849 13.80 30.20 32.72
C MET A 849 13.93 31.64 32.21
N ASP A 850 12.93 32.51 32.45
CA ASP A 850 12.93 33.87 31.91
C ASP A 850 14.12 34.70 32.46
N GLU A 851 14.41 34.64 33.77
CA GLU A 851 15.53 35.41 34.35
C GLU A 851 16.89 34.78 34.07
N SER A 852 17.03 33.45 34.08
CA SER A 852 18.34 32.78 33.93
C SER A 852 18.89 32.78 32.51
N ILE A 853 18.01 32.82 31.49
CA ILE A 853 18.41 32.93 30.07
C ILE A 853 18.78 34.36 29.71
N LEU A 854 17.99 35.33 30.19
CA LEU A 854 18.38 36.74 30.10
C LEU A 854 19.71 36.94 30.83
N LYS A 855 19.93 36.30 31.99
CA LYS A 855 21.20 36.38 32.70
C LYS A 855 22.39 35.90 31.87
N ILE A 856 22.31 34.72 31.24
CA ILE A 856 23.42 34.19 30.43
C ILE A 856 23.60 34.99 29.12
N LEU A 857 22.52 35.43 28.46
CA LEU A 857 22.63 36.19 27.21
C LEU A 857 23.04 37.67 27.43
N VAL A 858 22.81 38.23 28.62
CA VAL A 858 23.03 39.66 28.92
C VAL A 858 24.21 39.90 29.86
N GLU A 859 24.50 39.00 30.81
CA GLU A 859 25.60 39.16 31.78
C GLU A 859 26.92 38.45 31.38
N GLU A 860 26.85 37.32 30.67
CA GLU A 860 28.03 36.57 30.15
C GLU A 860 28.33 36.95 28.69
#